data_AF-B4J3F4-F1
#
_entry.id   AF-B4J3F4-F1
#
_cell.length_a   1.000
_cell.length_b   1.000
_cell.length_c   1.000
_cell.angle_alpha   90.00
_cell.angle_beta   90.00
_cell.angle_gamma   90.00
#
_symmetry.space_group_name_H-M   'P 1'
#
loop_
_entity.id
_entity.type
_entity.pdbx_description
1 polymer ?
#
loop_
_entity_poly.entity_id
_entity_poly.type
_entity_poly.pdbx_seq_one_letter_code
_entity_poly.pdbx_strand_id
1 'polypeptide(L)'
;MQNTTALSGSAATGDGSGSTVELPTDGDQATHLAGSSTTGSGSGSGSGAAAGDGPADQSVQQPSSAHSNNTTNGHDVKQNGFAPNNNGSTSSNNNCALDGENNRENNGGYTGVHLDKSSQEIIRLIGQYLHDVGLEKSVKTLMGESNCYLEHPSATKFREHVLVGDWSKADGDLKDLEPLIDNGKTATITEMKFILLEQKYLEHLDDGNPLDALHVLRSELTPLQHNIARVHQLTSYMMCSTNHDLYQRAKWDGKGITSRALVMERLQTFMPPSVMMSPRRLRTLLQQAVDLQTQNCPCHDMAWQTNLQTVSLLTDHCCTTDGFPMQTIQVLTDHCDEVWFCKFSPDGLKLATGSKDSTVIIWDVDPYKLTLKHRRVLDGQAQLNVSFVSWSPDSKLILVGGTEDSHELFIWNVDDGKLVVKFSQSLEDSLACGTFSRDGNHFVCGGQKGQLYLCDLNGTLIDSWEGVRVNSVAFRADNKTILAADNHYRIRGYNFDNPRSDFDILREPHPIMTFSINAADRLALLNVSNQGLHLWDIEDKCLVRRFQGIRQSNFAIHSCFGGLNESFVASGSEDKVVYIWHLKREEPLAKLAGHTKTVNCVSWNPVYPSLLASASDDATVRIWGPKPTGSSATTESDDCSSSSSSSSWNMT
;
A
#
# COMPACT_ATOMS: atom_id res chain seq x y z
N MET A 1 -11.75 -58.32 -34.22
CA MET A 1 -12.40 -58.74 -32.96
C MET A 1 -13.61 -57.83 -32.80
N GLN A 2 -14.79 -58.30 -33.26
CA GLN A 2 -15.91 -58.76 -32.40
C GLN A 2 -16.40 -57.65 -31.46
N ASN A 3 -17.67 -57.26 -31.32
CA ASN A 3 -18.95 -57.81 -31.78
C ASN A 3 -20.02 -56.72 -31.41
N THR A 4 -20.84 -56.24 -32.34
CA THR A 4 -22.28 -56.56 -32.56
C THR A 4 -23.32 -55.95 -31.60
N THR A 5 -24.24 -55.17 -32.22
CA THR A 5 -25.74 -55.19 -32.09
C THR A 5 -26.38 -54.79 -30.74
N ALA A 6 -27.57 -54.17 -30.63
CA ALA A 6 -28.78 -54.09 -31.47
C ALA A 6 -29.66 -52.91 -30.95
N LEU A 7 -30.40 -52.15 -31.79
CA LEU A 7 -31.87 -52.27 -32.06
C LEU A 7 -32.76 -52.05 -30.80
N SER A 8 -33.90 -51.35 -30.77
CA SER A 8 -34.86 -50.84 -31.77
C SER A 8 -36.09 -50.24 -31.04
N GLY A 9 -36.89 -49.42 -31.72
CA GLY A 9 -38.34 -49.19 -31.44
C GLY A 9 -38.75 -47.71 -31.54
N SER A 10 -39.31 -47.22 -32.68
CA SER A 10 -40.72 -47.29 -33.15
C SER A 10 -41.70 -46.56 -32.21
N ALA A 11 -42.73 -45.80 -32.59
CA ALA A 11 -43.38 -45.26 -33.80
C ALA A 11 -44.41 -44.24 -33.25
N ALA A 12 -44.83 -43.15 -33.91
CA ALA A 12 -45.97 -43.02 -34.83
C ALA A 12 -46.34 -41.51 -34.83
N THR A 13 -46.29 -40.76 -35.94
CA THR A 13 -47.37 -40.48 -36.93
C THR A 13 -48.77 -40.18 -36.36
N GLY A 14 -49.26 -38.98 -36.65
CA GLY A 14 -50.66 -38.57 -36.53
C GLY A 14 -50.89 -37.16 -37.11
N ASP A 15 -51.39 -37.11 -38.35
CA ASP A 15 -52.01 -35.98 -39.06
C ASP A 15 -53.10 -35.30 -38.20
N GLY A 16 -53.58 -34.07 -38.38
CA GLY A 16 -53.74 -33.17 -39.53
C GLY A 16 -55.03 -32.34 -39.31
N SER A 17 -55.27 -31.32 -40.15
CA SER A 17 -56.40 -30.35 -40.19
C SER A 17 -56.32 -29.18 -39.20
N GLY A 18 -56.58 -27.91 -39.54
CA GLY A 18 -57.14 -27.28 -40.74
C GLY A 18 -57.99 -26.06 -40.34
N SER A 19 -58.03 -25.02 -41.19
CA SER A 19 -58.80 -23.76 -41.15
C SER A 19 -58.26 -22.62 -40.26
N THR A 20 -57.79 -21.44 -40.74
CA THR A 20 -58.29 -20.35 -41.63
C THR A 20 -59.34 -19.42 -41.00
N VAL A 21 -59.24 -18.12 -41.35
CA VAL A 21 -60.25 -17.03 -41.24
C VAL A 21 -60.16 -16.26 -39.90
N GLU A 22 -60.06 -14.93 -39.76
CA GLU A 22 -60.17 -13.76 -40.66
C GLU A 22 -59.62 -12.51 -39.94
N LEU A 23 -59.24 -11.49 -40.73
CA LEU A 23 -59.15 -10.07 -40.34
C LEU A 23 -60.57 -9.52 -40.08
N PRO A 24 -60.71 -8.34 -39.45
CA PRO A 24 -61.04 -7.19 -40.30
C PRO A 24 -60.35 -5.88 -39.92
N THR A 25 -60.37 -5.02 -40.94
CA THR A 25 -59.85 -3.66 -41.07
C THR A 25 -60.92 -2.60 -40.77
N ASP A 26 -60.44 -1.35 -40.71
CA ASP A 26 -61.12 -0.06 -40.94
C ASP A 26 -62.12 0.42 -39.85
N GLY A 27 -62.20 1.71 -39.51
CA GLY A 27 -61.62 2.93 -40.07
C GLY A 27 -62.19 4.17 -39.35
N ASP A 28 -61.89 5.34 -39.93
CA ASP A 28 -62.50 6.67 -39.75
C ASP A 28 -61.88 7.71 -38.78
N GLN A 29 -61.07 8.57 -39.42
CA GLN A 29 -61.20 10.04 -39.56
C GLN A 29 -62.00 10.83 -38.50
N ALA A 30 -61.40 11.92 -37.97
CA ALA A 30 -61.63 13.30 -38.45
C ALA A 30 -61.30 14.41 -37.41
N THR A 31 -60.64 15.46 -37.91
CA THR A 31 -60.80 16.90 -37.61
C THR A 31 -60.23 17.57 -36.34
N HIS A 32 -59.27 18.47 -36.59
CA HIS A 32 -59.17 19.88 -36.17
C HIS A 32 -59.79 20.33 -34.83
N LEU A 33 -58.97 21.00 -34.00
CA LEU A 33 -59.15 22.43 -33.66
C LEU A 33 -57.99 23.00 -32.85
N ALA A 34 -57.63 24.23 -33.20
CA ALA A 34 -56.69 25.09 -32.50
C ALA A 34 -57.24 25.58 -31.14
N GLY A 35 -56.34 25.94 -30.23
CA GLY A 35 -56.72 26.58 -28.97
C GLY A 35 -55.49 27.05 -28.18
N SER A 36 -55.00 28.24 -28.52
CA SER A 36 -54.12 29.04 -27.68
C SER A 36 -54.83 29.49 -26.40
N SER A 37 -54.15 29.42 -25.25
CA SER A 37 -54.39 30.40 -24.16
C SER A 37 -53.22 30.44 -23.17
N THR A 38 -52.58 31.60 -23.16
CA THR A 38 -51.77 32.20 -22.11
C THR A 38 -52.57 32.45 -20.83
N THR A 39 -52.00 32.13 -19.66
CA THR A 39 -52.07 32.84 -18.35
C THR A 39 -51.01 32.16 -17.46
N GLY A 40 -50.13 32.80 -16.70
CA GLY A 40 -50.20 34.07 -15.99
C GLY A 40 -50.42 33.82 -14.50
N SER A 41 -49.52 34.33 -13.65
CA SER A 41 -49.53 34.39 -12.16
C SER A 41 -49.14 33.10 -11.40
N GLY A 42 -48.30 33.09 -10.35
CA GLY A 42 -47.73 34.15 -9.53
C GLY A 42 -48.44 34.28 -8.18
N SER A 43 -47.88 33.68 -7.11
CA SER A 43 -48.06 33.97 -5.66
C SER A 43 -47.51 32.78 -4.86
N GLY A 44 -46.74 32.89 -3.77
CA GLY A 44 -46.57 34.00 -2.82
C GLY A 44 -47.48 33.82 -1.60
N SER A 45 -47.00 33.13 -0.57
CA SER A 45 -47.50 33.13 0.83
C SER A 45 -46.68 32.13 1.65
N GLY A 46 -46.08 32.39 2.82
CA GLY A 46 -46.20 33.50 3.76
C GLY A 46 -46.99 33.10 5.02
N SER A 47 -46.36 33.28 6.19
CA SER A 47 -46.87 33.23 7.60
C SER A 47 -47.08 31.87 8.27
N GLY A 48 -46.84 31.65 9.58
CA GLY A 48 -46.42 32.49 10.71
C GLY A 48 -46.35 31.59 11.97
N ALA A 49 -45.32 31.70 12.82
CA ALA A 49 -45.32 32.43 14.11
C ALA A 49 -45.71 31.61 15.37
N ALA A 50 -44.81 31.54 16.36
CA ALA A 50 -45.12 31.57 17.80
C ALA A 50 -43.83 31.86 18.61
N ALA A 51 -43.97 32.66 19.67
CA ALA A 51 -42.93 33.31 20.46
C ALA A 51 -42.97 32.90 21.95
N GLY A 52 -41.96 33.34 22.72
CA GLY A 52 -41.88 33.40 24.20
C GLY A 52 -41.02 32.30 24.82
N ASP A 53 -40.08 32.51 25.76
CA ASP A 53 -39.72 33.64 26.62
C ASP A 53 -38.28 33.41 27.18
N GLY A 54 -37.56 34.48 27.53
CA GLY A 54 -36.39 34.45 28.44
C GLY A 54 -36.81 34.48 29.92
N PRO A 55 -35.92 34.65 30.95
CA PRO A 55 -34.67 35.44 30.90
C PRO A 55 -33.49 34.93 31.78
N ALA A 56 -32.45 35.80 31.90
CA ALA A 56 -31.49 36.01 33.02
C ALA A 56 -30.01 35.54 32.85
N ASP A 57 -29.20 36.48 32.36
CA ASP A 57 -28.09 37.18 33.03
C ASP A 57 -27.06 36.41 33.89
N GLN A 58 -25.77 36.44 33.46
CA GLN A 58 -24.63 36.76 34.32
C GLN A 58 -23.35 37.03 33.51
N SER A 59 -22.66 38.10 33.90
CA SER A 59 -21.45 38.67 33.34
C SER A 59 -20.22 38.29 34.16
N VAL A 60 -19.10 37.91 33.53
CA VAL A 60 -17.74 37.97 34.14
C VAL A 60 -16.65 38.21 33.06
N GLN A 61 -16.12 39.43 33.10
CA GLN A 61 -14.71 39.89 32.99
C GLN A 61 -13.73 39.40 31.90
N GLN A 62 -13.21 40.38 31.14
CA GLN A 62 -11.85 40.40 30.54
C GLN A 62 -10.76 40.47 31.63
N PRO A 63 -9.49 40.14 31.30
CA PRO A 63 -8.54 41.23 31.11
C PRO A 63 -7.57 41.06 29.92
N SER A 64 -6.80 42.14 29.75
CA SER A 64 -6.05 42.66 28.60
C SER A 64 -4.57 42.28 28.50
N SER A 65 -4.00 42.55 27.31
CA SER A 65 -2.59 42.89 26.97
C SER A 65 -1.54 41.76 27.10
N ALA A 66 -0.57 41.57 26.21
CA ALA A 66 0.36 42.57 25.69
C ALA A 66 1.00 42.21 24.32
N HIS A 67 1.64 43.24 23.77
CA HIS A 67 2.29 43.40 22.46
C HIS A 67 3.28 42.32 22.01
N SER A 68 3.33 42.11 20.68
CA SER A 68 4.61 42.06 19.97
C SER A 68 4.45 42.64 18.55
N ASN A 69 5.24 43.67 18.27
CA ASN A 69 5.40 44.31 16.97
C ASN A 69 6.64 43.72 16.27
N ASN A 70 6.53 43.58 14.94
CA ASN A 70 7.56 43.88 13.93
C ASN A 70 8.86 43.03 13.95
N THR A 71 9.51 42.61 12.86
CA THR A 71 9.48 42.99 11.44
C THR A 71 10.50 42.09 10.70
N THR A 72 10.12 41.63 9.49
CA THR A 72 10.87 41.60 8.22
C THR A 72 12.28 40.98 8.04
N ASN A 73 12.40 40.34 6.86
CA ASN A 73 13.58 40.03 6.02
C ASN A 73 14.40 38.81 6.48
N GLY A 74 14.76 37.81 5.67
CA GLY A 74 14.95 37.75 4.22
C GLY A 74 16.46 37.66 3.92
N HIS A 75 17.02 36.47 3.65
CA HIS A 75 18.02 36.16 2.61
C HIS A 75 18.72 34.79 2.77
N ASP A 76 18.78 34.11 1.63
CA ASP A 76 19.84 33.31 0.99
C ASP A 76 21.12 32.81 1.71
N VAL A 77 21.35 31.52 1.45
CA VAL A 77 22.56 30.76 1.04
C VAL A 77 23.86 31.57 0.80
N LYS A 78 24.96 31.22 1.50
CA LYS A 78 26.24 30.65 0.93
C LYS A 78 27.39 30.54 1.95
N GLN A 79 28.02 29.36 1.87
CA GLN A 79 29.40 28.90 2.13
C GLN A 79 30.56 29.83 2.57
N ASN A 80 31.44 29.16 3.35
CA ASN A 80 32.92 29.21 3.43
C ASN A 80 33.63 30.21 4.36
N GLY A 81 34.55 29.66 5.18
CA GLY A 81 35.65 30.41 5.82
C GLY A 81 36.42 29.60 6.88
N PHE A 82 37.63 29.19 6.54
CA PHE A 82 38.62 28.48 7.37
C PHE A 82 39.12 29.29 8.60
N ALA A 83 39.66 28.53 9.57
CA ALA A 83 40.27 28.81 10.90
C ALA A 83 41.39 29.90 10.97
N PRO A 84 42.18 30.10 12.08
CA PRO A 84 42.20 29.51 13.45
C PRO A 84 42.38 30.54 14.61
N ASN A 85 42.27 30.14 15.90
CA ASN A 85 43.33 30.22 16.94
C ASN A 85 42.80 30.03 18.40
N ASN A 86 43.37 29.01 19.07
CA ASN A 86 43.87 28.88 20.45
C ASN A 86 43.13 29.34 21.74
N ASN A 87 43.05 28.33 22.63
CA ASN A 87 43.37 28.25 24.07
C ASN A 87 42.42 28.78 25.15
N GLY A 88 42.09 27.87 26.09
CA GLY A 88 41.57 28.19 27.42
C GLY A 88 40.94 27.01 28.15
N SER A 89 41.78 26.10 28.68
CA SER A 89 41.46 24.93 29.49
C SER A 89 40.74 25.21 30.81
N THR A 90 39.79 24.35 31.20
CA THR A 90 39.61 23.92 32.62
C THR A 90 39.22 22.45 32.67
N SER A 91 40.10 21.66 33.29
CA SER A 91 39.99 20.23 33.56
C SER A 91 39.07 19.92 34.74
N SER A 92 38.28 18.86 34.64
CA SER A 92 37.83 18.08 35.78
C SER A 92 37.98 16.59 35.45
N ASN A 93 39.04 16.01 36.02
CA ASN A 93 39.41 14.60 35.98
C ASN A 93 38.33 13.71 36.62
N ASN A 94 38.05 12.57 36.00
CA ASN A 94 37.79 11.31 36.69
C ASN A 94 38.24 10.15 35.78
N ASN A 95 39.48 9.71 35.98
CA ASN A 95 40.04 8.48 35.42
C ASN A 95 39.66 7.30 36.32
N CYS A 96 39.09 6.23 35.74
CA CYS A 96 39.16 4.89 36.31
C CYS A 96 40.21 4.11 35.53
N ALA A 97 41.28 3.76 36.24
CA ALA A 97 42.43 3.00 35.80
C ALA A 97 42.12 1.50 35.77
N LEU A 98 42.60 0.80 34.74
CA LEU A 98 43.03 -0.60 34.81
C LEU A 98 44.05 -0.81 33.68
N ASP A 99 45.33 -0.84 34.02
CA ASP A 99 46.35 -1.55 33.24
C ASP A 99 47.41 -2.10 34.20
N GLY A 100 47.53 -3.42 34.20
CA GLY A 100 48.57 -4.17 34.89
C GLY A 100 49.86 -4.17 34.09
N GLU A 101 50.97 -4.04 34.81
CA GLU A 101 52.34 -3.99 34.32
C GLU A 101 52.68 -5.14 33.35
N ASN A 102 53.38 -4.80 32.26
CA ASN A 102 54.48 -5.61 31.77
C ASN A 102 55.48 -4.76 30.96
N ASN A 103 56.71 -4.74 31.45
CA ASN A 103 57.91 -4.27 30.76
C ASN A 103 58.01 -4.80 29.33
N ARG A 104 58.21 -3.92 28.34
CA ARG A 104 59.03 -4.22 27.16
C ARG A 104 59.57 -2.95 26.53
N GLU A 105 60.82 -3.08 26.12
CA GLU A 105 61.74 -2.04 25.71
C GLU A 105 61.32 -1.34 24.42
N ASN A 106 61.58 -0.04 24.44
CA ASN A 106 61.79 0.92 23.36
C ASN A 106 62.08 0.31 21.96
N ASN A 107 61.13 0.42 21.01
CA ASN A 107 61.47 0.58 19.59
C ASN A 107 60.30 1.15 18.75
N GLY A 108 60.55 2.30 18.09
CA GLY A 108 60.06 2.60 16.73
C GLY A 108 58.58 2.94 16.49
N GLY A 109 58.21 4.20 16.77
CA GLY A 109 57.24 5.06 16.08
C GLY A 109 56.10 4.48 15.23
N TYR A 110 54.90 4.49 15.79
CA TYR A 110 53.66 4.81 15.05
C TYR A 110 52.83 5.78 15.90
N THR A 111 52.71 7.03 15.43
CA THR A 111 51.83 8.04 16.03
C THR A 111 50.39 7.66 15.69
N GLY A 112 49.71 6.97 16.61
CA GLY A 112 48.32 6.55 16.43
C GLY A 112 47.41 7.74 16.10
N VAL A 113 46.60 7.59 15.06
CA VAL A 113 45.62 8.59 14.65
C VAL A 113 44.55 8.71 15.74
N HIS A 114 44.39 9.88 16.35
CA HIS A 114 43.33 10.12 17.33
C HIS A 114 41.97 10.27 16.60
N LEU A 115 41.24 9.17 16.48
CA LEU A 115 39.95 9.10 15.79
C LEU A 115 38.79 9.51 16.71
N ASP A 116 37.85 10.29 16.17
CA ASP A 116 36.58 10.60 16.82
C ASP A 116 35.73 9.34 17.03
N LYS A 117 34.81 9.35 18.00
CA LYS A 117 33.98 8.17 18.37
C LYS A 117 33.24 7.59 17.16
N SER A 118 32.70 8.47 16.32
CA SER A 118 32.03 8.12 15.06
C SER A 118 32.94 7.36 14.09
N SER A 119 34.19 7.81 13.96
CA SER A 119 35.19 7.22 13.06
C SER A 119 35.68 5.87 13.59
N GLN A 120 35.81 5.72 14.91
CA GLN A 120 36.12 4.43 15.54
C GLN A 120 35.01 3.39 15.29
N GLU A 121 33.74 3.79 15.38
CA GLU A 121 32.60 2.91 15.09
C GLU A 121 32.55 2.52 13.60
N ILE A 122 32.84 3.45 12.68
CA ILE A 122 32.93 3.15 11.24
C ILE A 122 34.07 2.19 10.94
N ILE A 123 35.25 2.39 11.54
CA ILE A 123 36.39 1.48 11.35
C ILE A 123 36.06 0.09 11.87
N ARG A 124 35.39 -0.02 13.03
CA ARG A 124 34.91 -1.32 13.53
C ARG A 124 33.97 -1.98 12.53
N LEU A 125 32.98 -1.26 12.00
CA LEU A 125 32.03 -1.79 10.99
C LEU A 125 32.74 -2.28 9.71
N ILE A 126 33.70 -1.50 9.20
CA ILE A 126 34.51 -1.87 8.03
C ILE A 126 35.37 -3.10 8.35
N GLY A 127 36.02 -3.11 9.52
CA GLY A 127 36.82 -4.24 10.00
C GLY A 127 36.01 -5.54 10.07
N GLN A 128 34.77 -5.48 10.56
CA GLN A 128 33.87 -6.64 10.60
C GLN A 128 33.53 -7.13 9.19
N TYR A 129 33.16 -6.22 8.28
CA TYR A 129 32.84 -6.59 6.91
C TYR A 129 34.04 -7.23 6.20
N LEU A 130 35.23 -6.67 6.34
CA LEU A 130 36.46 -7.24 5.77
C LEU A 130 36.79 -8.61 6.36
N HIS A 131 36.57 -8.80 7.66
CA HIS A 131 36.71 -10.10 8.32
C HIS A 131 35.71 -11.12 7.77
N ASP A 132 34.42 -10.75 7.61
CA ASP A 132 33.38 -11.61 7.05
C ASP A 132 33.64 -11.99 5.58
N VAL A 133 34.32 -11.14 4.83
CA VAL A 133 34.75 -11.40 3.44
C VAL A 133 36.01 -12.28 3.38
N GLY A 134 36.73 -12.44 4.49
CA GLY A 134 37.96 -13.27 4.58
C GLY A 134 39.27 -12.50 4.38
N LEU A 135 39.25 -11.16 4.43
CA LEU A 135 40.43 -10.29 4.25
C LEU A 135 41.19 -10.06 5.57
N GLU A 136 41.58 -11.13 6.26
CA GLU A 136 42.15 -11.07 7.62
C GLU A 136 43.44 -10.26 7.73
N LYS A 137 44.30 -10.30 6.70
CA LYS A 137 45.57 -9.55 6.69
C LYS A 137 45.32 -8.04 6.72
N SER A 138 44.37 -7.57 5.92
CA SER A 138 43.98 -6.17 5.83
C SER A 138 43.34 -5.68 7.13
N VAL A 139 42.59 -6.55 7.82
CA VAL A 139 41.99 -6.22 9.12
C VAL A 139 43.09 -6.04 10.18
N LYS A 140 44.09 -6.92 10.23
CA LYS A 140 45.21 -6.82 11.18
C LYS A 140 46.05 -5.55 10.98
N THR A 141 46.29 -5.15 9.73
CA THR A 141 46.99 -3.90 9.43
C THR A 141 46.15 -2.68 9.79
N LEU A 142 44.86 -2.69 9.44
CA LEU A 142 43.92 -1.61 9.79
C LEU A 142 43.85 -1.41 11.31
N MET A 143 43.72 -2.50 12.08
CA MET A 143 43.70 -2.46 13.55
C MET A 143 44.99 -1.90 14.14
N GLY A 144 46.15 -2.27 13.57
CA GLY A 144 47.45 -1.79 14.02
C GLY A 144 47.68 -0.31 13.70
N GLU A 145 47.19 0.17 12.57
CA GLU A 145 47.30 1.57 12.16
C GLU A 145 46.31 2.48 12.92
N SER A 146 45.09 1.98 13.16
CA SER A 146 44.02 2.76 13.78
C SER A 146 43.95 2.64 15.31
N ASN A 147 44.73 1.75 15.93
CA ASN A 147 44.62 1.37 17.35
C ASN A 147 43.18 1.02 17.79
N CYS A 148 42.33 0.57 16.86
CA CYS A 148 40.95 0.22 17.14
C CYS A 148 40.79 -1.29 17.07
N TYR A 149 40.57 -1.92 18.23
CA TYR A 149 40.22 -3.33 18.28
C TYR A 149 38.75 -3.55 17.91
N LEU A 150 38.50 -4.62 17.15
CA LEU A 150 37.17 -5.03 16.69
C LEU A 150 36.33 -5.64 17.81
N GLU A 151 36.98 -6.37 18.70
CA GLU A 151 36.38 -7.14 19.80
C GLU A 151 37.22 -6.95 21.06
N HIS A 152 36.59 -7.12 22.22
CA HIS A 152 37.34 -7.24 23.48
C HIS A 152 38.13 -8.56 23.49
N PRO A 153 39.38 -8.61 24.01
CA PRO A 153 40.19 -9.84 24.02
C PRO A 153 39.51 -11.07 24.63
N SER A 154 38.70 -10.86 25.68
CA SER A 154 37.90 -11.94 26.30
C SER A 154 36.79 -12.45 25.37
N ALA A 155 36.20 -11.60 24.54
CA ALA A 155 35.18 -11.99 23.57
C ALA A 155 35.79 -12.78 22.40
N THR A 156 37.01 -12.42 21.98
CA THR A 156 37.74 -13.18 20.96
C THR A 156 38.10 -14.58 21.43
N LYS A 157 38.57 -14.74 22.68
CA LYS A 157 38.83 -16.07 23.29
C LYS A 157 37.55 -16.92 23.36
N PHE A 158 36.46 -16.31 23.84
CA PHE A 158 35.16 -16.97 23.89
C PHE A 158 34.70 -17.46 22.50
N ARG A 159 34.81 -16.59 21.49
CA ARG A 159 34.47 -16.93 20.09
C ARG A 159 35.32 -18.07 19.55
N GLU A 160 36.63 -18.05 19.81
CA GLU A 160 37.54 -19.13 19.40
C GLU A 160 37.15 -20.46 20.06
N HIS A 161 36.90 -20.49 21.36
CA HIS A 161 36.49 -21.72 22.05
C HIS A 161 35.13 -22.25 21.58
N VAL A 162 34.17 -21.39 21.26
CA VAL A 162 32.86 -21.79 20.69
C VAL A 162 33.02 -22.38 19.29
N LEU A 163 33.87 -21.80 18.44
CA LEU A 163 34.11 -22.32 17.08
C LEU A 163 34.90 -23.65 17.09
N VAL A 164 35.86 -23.79 18.01
CA VAL A 164 36.62 -25.04 18.22
C VAL A 164 35.76 -26.13 18.85
N GLY A 165 34.75 -25.78 19.65
CA GLY A 165 33.85 -26.71 20.36
C GLY A 165 34.32 -27.07 21.77
N ASP A 166 35.19 -26.25 22.37
CA ASP A 166 35.67 -26.43 23.74
C ASP A 166 34.67 -25.82 24.74
N TRP A 167 33.52 -26.48 24.91
CA TRP A 167 32.37 -25.97 25.69
C TRP A 167 32.66 -25.69 27.17
N SER A 168 33.59 -26.43 27.79
CA SER A 168 34.00 -26.22 29.19
C SER A 168 34.80 -24.94 29.39
N LYS A 169 35.66 -24.59 28.44
CA LYS A 169 36.42 -23.33 28.44
C LYS A 169 35.50 -22.15 28.09
N ALA A 170 34.55 -22.36 27.18
CA ALA A 170 33.54 -21.35 26.86
C ALA A 170 32.67 -20.97 28.07
N ASP A 171 32.31 -21.90 28.97
CA ASP A 171 31.62 -21.59 30.25
C ASP A 171 32.52 -20.80 31.22
N GLY A 172 33.83 -20.99 31.17
CA GLY A 172 34.81 -20.19 31.91
C GLY A 172 34.88 -18.76 31.39
N ASP A 173 35.06 -18.60 30.09
CA ASP A 173 35.13 -17.29 29.43
C ASP A 173 33.81 -16.50 29.54
N LEU A 174 32.66 -17.19 29.61
CA LEU A 174 31.36 -16.54 29.84
C LEU A 174 31.29 -15.85 31.22
N LYS A 175 31.96 -16.41 32.25
CA LYS A 175 32.06 -15.79 33.58
C LYS A 175 33.00 -14.59 33.57
N ASP A 176 34.04 -14.62 32.75
CA ASP A 176 34.93 -13.48 32.56
C ASP A 176 34.27 -12.33 31.76
N LEU A 177 33.25 -12.66 30.95
CA LEU A 177 32.44 -11.71 30.18
C LEU A 177 31.23 -11.16 30.96
N GLU A 178 30.82 -11.82 32.05
CA GLU A 178 29.73 -11.39 32.94
C GLU A 178 29.79 -9.91 33.38
N PRO A 179 30.93 -9.34 33.80
CA PRO A 179 30.99 -7.93 34.21
C PRO A 179 30.85 -6.94 33.04
N LEU A 180 31.06 -7.40 31.80
CA LEU A 180 31.01 -6.57 30.59
C LEU A 180 29.65 -6.63 29.89
N ILE A 181 28.82 -7.63 30.22
CA ILE A 181 27.47 -7.82 29.69
C ILE A 181 26.47 -7.13 30.62
N ASP A 182 26.05 -5.92 30.23
CA ASP A 182 24.90 -5.16 30.75
C ASP A 182 24.53 -5.37 32.22
N ASN A 183 25.27 -4.73 33.13
CA ASN A 183 24.85 -4.34 34.50
C ASN A 183 23.86 -5.31 35.20
N GLY A 184 24.16 -6.61 35.22
CA GLY A 184 23.54 -7.57 36.15
C GLY A 184 22.20 -8.21 35.76
N LYS A 185 21.81 -8.29 34.47
CA LYS A 185 20.71 -9.20 34.07
C LYS A 185 21.19 -10.65 34.04
N THR A 186 21.09 -11.33 35.18
CA THR A 186 21.40 -12.77 35.29
C THR A 186 20.61 -13.65 34.32
N ALA A 187 19.44 -13.18 33.87
CA ALA A 187 18.59 -13.87 32.89
C ALA A 187 19.25 -14.04 31.50
N THR A 188 19.95 -13.03 30.99
CA THR A 188 20.60 -13.13 29.66
C THR A 188 21.80 -14.06 29.69
N ILE A 189 22.53 -14.09 30.81
CA ILE A 189 23.64 -15.04 31.02
C ILE A 189 23.11 -16.47 31.13
N THR A 190 21.98 -16.69 31.84
CA THR A 190 21.35 -18.01 31.87
C THR A 190 20.86 -18.46 30.50
N GLU A 191 20.40 -17.55 29.65
CA GLU A 191 20.04 -17.82 28.26
C GLU A 191 21.25 -18.18 27.40
N MET A 192 22.34 -17.40 27.48
CA MET A 192 23.59 -17.70 26.76
C MET A 192 24.17 -19.05 27.18
N LYS A 193 24.15 -19.33 28.48
CA LYS A 193 24.57 -20.62 29.04
C LYS A 193 23.66 -21.75 28.55
N PHE A 194 22.35 -21.53 28.50
CA PHE A 194 21.40 -22.51 27.96
C PHE A 194 21.71 -22.86 26.50
N ILE A 195 21.97 -21.86 25.65
CA ILE A 195 22.30 -22.06 24.22
C ILE A 195 23.60 -22.87 24.05
N LEU A 196 24.64 -22.55 24.83
CA LEU A 196 25.91 -23.29 24.80
C LEU A 196 25.72 -24.76 25.22
N LEU A 197 24.94 -24.98 26.30
CA LEU A 197 24.68 -26.31 26.83
C LEU A 197 23.75 -27.13 25.92
N GLU A 198 22.81 -26.50 25.24
CA GLU A 198 21.97 -27.13 24.20
C GLU A 198 22.87 -27.65 23.06
N GLN A 199 23.80 -26.84 22.58
CA GLN A 199 24.74 -27.27 21.53
C GLN A 199 25.70 -28.37 22.02
N LYS A 200 26.24 -28.25 23.24
CA LYS A 200 27.05 -29.31 23.89
C LYS A 200 26.28 -30.64 23.97
N TYR A 201 25.01 -30.59 24.35
CA TYR A 201 24.12 -31.76 24.42
C TYR A 201 23.92 -32.42 23.06
N LEU A 202 23.63 -31.64 22.01
CA LEU A 202 23.45 -32.15 20.65
C LEU A 202 24.74 -32.77 20.08
N GLU A 203 25.91 -32.17 20.35
CA GLU A 203 27.19 -32.73 19.92
C GLU A 203 27.53 -34.04 20.64
N HIS A 204 27.22 -34.19 21.93
CA HIS A 204 27.41 -35.46 22.65
C HIS A 204 26.48 -36.58 22.16
N LEU A 205 25.25 -36.23 21.73
CA LEU A 205 24.35 -37.18 21.11
C LEU A 205 24.85 -37.65 19.74
N ASP A 206 25.39 -36.73 18.93
CA ASP A 206 25.95 -37.03 17.61
C ASP A 206 27.21 -37.91 17.71
N ASP A 207 28.05 -37.66 18.73
CA ASP A 207 29.24 -38.45 19.06
C ASP A 207 28.91 -39.85 19.64
N GLY A 208 27.63 -40.18 19.84
CA GLY A 208 27.20 -41.49 20.32
C GLY A 208 27.42 -41.72 21.82
N ASN A 209 27.55 -40.65 22.62
CA ASN A 209 27.80 -40.70 24.07
C ASN A 209 26.55 -40.26 24.86
N PRO A 210 25.51 -41.13 24.97
CA PRO A 210 24.23 -40.75 25.60
C PRO A 210 24.33 -40.54 27.11
N LEU A 211 25.30 -41.16 27.79
CA LEU A 211 25.51 -40.99 29.23
C LEU A 211 26.00 -39.58 29.57
N ASP A 212 26.93 -39.06 28.78
CA ASP A 212 27.45 -37.70 28.93
C ASP A 212 26.39 -36.66 28.56
N ALA A 213 25.60 -36.93 27.51
CA ALA A 213 24.45 -36.11 27.14
C ALA A 213 23.40 -36.06 28.26
N LEU A 214 23.09 -37.19 28.90
CA LEU A 214 22.17 -37.26 30.04
C LEU A 214 22.72 -36.53 31.26
N HIS A 215 24.03 -36.60 31.49
CA HIS A 215 24.70 -35.81 32.52
C HIS A 215 24.47 -34.32 32.27
N VAL A 216 24.83 -33.79 31.09
CA VAL A 216 24.61 -32.38 30.72
C VAL A 216 23.14 -31.96 30.89
N LEU A 217 22.20 -32.79 30.47
CA LEU A 217 20.77 -32.49 30.62
C LEU A 217 20.36 -32.38 32.09
N ARG A 218 20.79 -33.30 32.95
CA ARG A 218 20.36 -33.39 34.35
C ARG A 218 21.14 -32.45 35.29
N SER A 219 22.46 -32.33 35.12
CA SER A 219 23.34 -31.59 36.03
C SER A 219 23.58 -30.14 35.60
N GLU A 220 23.47 -29.83 34.31
CA GLU A 220 23.81 -28.49 33.79
C GLU A 220 22.58 -27.75 33.22
N LEU A 221 21.69 -28.41 32.47
CA LEU A 221 20.50 -27.77 31.85
C LEU A 221 19.29 -27.66 32.81
N THR A 222 18.93 -28.74 33.51
CA THR A 222 17.75 -28.77 34.40
C THR A 222 17.83 -27.74 35.55
N PRO A 223 19.00 -27.48 36.17
CA PRO A 223 19.12 -26.49 37.23
C PRO A 223 18.93 -25.03 36.78
N LEU A 224 19.03 -24.73 35.47
CA LEU A 224 18.85 -23.37 34.95
C LEU A 224 17.40 -22.90 35.00
N GLN A 225 16.41 -23.81 35.13
CA GLN A 225 14.96 -23.53 35.12
C GLN A 225 14.46 -22.63 33.97
N HIS A 226 15.26 -22.52 32.91
CA HIS A 226 14.99 -21.68 31.75
C HIS A 226 14.44 -22.56 30.62
N ASN A 227 13.34 -22.12 29.99
CA ASN A 227 12.68 -22.80 28.87
C ASN A 227 12.44 -24.31 29.05
N ILE A 228 11.66 -24.66 30.08
CA ILE A 228 11.33 -26.05 30.46
C ILE A 228 10.68 -26.83 29.30
N ALA A 229 9.88 -26.18 28.46
CA ALA A 229 9.28 -26.78 27.28
C ALA A 229 10.33 -27.28 26.27
N ARG A 230 11.41 -26.50 26.07
CA ARG A 230 12.51 -26.90 25.20
C ARG A 230 13.34 -28.04 25.81
N VAL A 231 13.55 -28.05 27.12
CA VAL A 231 14.20 -29.18 27.81
C VAL A 231 13.43 -30.47 27.62
N HIS A 232 12.10 -30.45 27.72
CA HIS A 232 11.26 -31.62 27.42
C HIS A 232 11.40 -32.08 25.95
N GLN A 233 11.48 -31.17 25.00
CA GLN A 233 11.77 -31.52 23.60
C GLN A 233 13.15 -32.17 23.46
N LEU A 234 14.19 -31.64 24.12
CA LEU A 234 15.53 -32.22 24.10
C LEU A 234 15.53 -33.65 24.67
N THR A 235 14.80 -33.93 25.76
CA THR A 235 14.69 -35.30 26.29
C THR A 235 14.11 -36.30 25.27
N SER A 236 13.25 -35.85 24.35
CA SER A 236 12.68 -36.71 23.31
C SER A 236 13.72 -37.14 22.25
N TYR A 237 14.82 -36.39 22.11
CA TYR A 237 15.88 -36.68 21.14
C TYR A 237 16.76 -37.86 21.56
N MET A 238 16.79 -38.22 22.85
CA MET A 238 17.45 -39.44 23.36
C MET A 238 16.89 -40.74 22.76
N MET A 239 15.65 -40.70 22.25
CA MET A 239 14.95 -41.86 21.70
C MET A 239 15.23 -42.08 20.20
N CYS A 240 16.03 -41.20 19.59
CA CYS A 240 16.40 -41.33 18.17
C CYS A 240 17.46 -42.43 18.03
N SER A 241 17.23 -43.37 17.11
CA SER A 241 18.12 -44.53 16.89
C SER A 241 19.20 -44.25 15.83
N THR A 242 19.07 -43.18 15.06
CA THR A 242 20.02 -42.78 14.01
C THR A 242 20.33 -41.28 14.07
N ASN A 243 21.55 -40.88 13.69
CA ASN A 243 21.95 -39.46 13.63
C ASN A 243 21.12 -38.68 12.60
N HIS A 244 20.62 -39.34 11.55
CA HIS A 244 19.75 -38.71 10.56
C HIS A 244 18.38 -38.32 11.14
N ASP A 245 17.78 -39.16 11.99
CA ASP A 245 16.54 -38.83 12.71
C ASP A 245 16.75 -37.66 13.68
N LEU A 246 17.94 -37.56 14.29
CA LEU A 246 18.30 -36.44 15.15
C LEU A 246 18.32 -35.12 14.36
N TYR A 247 18.97 -35.10 13.19
CA TYR A 247 19.05 -33.89 12.35
C TYR A 247 17.67 -33.40 11.90
N GLN A 248 16.79 -34.32 11.48
CA GLN A 248 15.43 -33.97 11.05
C GLN A 248 14.56 -33.48 12.22
N ARG A 249 14.60 -34.15 13.38
CA ARG A 249 13.79 -33.77 14.54
C ARG A 249 14.27 -32.51 15.25
N ALA A 250 15.59 -32.26 15.24
CA ALA A 250 16.18 -31.06 15.82
C ALA A 250 16.24 -29.88 14.85
N LYS A 251 15.98 -30.08 13.54
CA LYS A 251 16.26 -29.10 12.48
C LYS A 251 17.68 -28.55 12.60
N TRP A 252 18.63 -29.47 12.75
CA TRP A 252 20.03 -29.19 13.04
C TRP A 252 20.92 -29.81 11.97
N ASP A 253 21.85 -29.04 11.42
CA ASP A 253 22.69 -29.44 10.28
C ASP A 253 23.85 -30.37 10.66
N GLY A 254 23.85 -30.89 11.89
CA GLY A 254 24.89 -31.77 12.43
C GLY A 254 26.08 -31.03 13.05
N LYS A 255 27.04 -31.81 13.57
CA LYS A 255 28.27 -31.28 14.15
C LYS A 255 29.14 -30.64 13.08
N GLY A 256 29.39 -29.34 13.19
CA GLY A 256 30.17 -28.64 12.18
C GLY A 256 30.40 -27.17 12.47
N ILE A 257 31.24 -26.55 11.64
CA ILE A 257 31.56 -25.11 11.72
C ILE A 257 30.31 -24.27 11.46
N THR A 258 29.37 -24.75 10.63
CA THR A 258 28.11 -24.07 10.32
C THR A 258 27.15 -24.00 11.51
N SER A 259 26.95 -25.11 12.24
CA SER A 259 26.11 -25.14 13.43
C SER A 259 26.73 -24.32 14.57
N ARG A 260 28.06 -24.39 14.74
CA ARG A 260 28.79 -23.56 15.72
C ARG A 260 28.78 -22.08 15.37
N ALA A 261 28.90 -21.72 14.09
CA ALA A 261 28.77 -20.34 13.63
C ALA A 261 27.36 -19.78 13.85
N LEU A 262 26.32 -20.59 13.65
CA LEU A 262 24.92 -20.19 13.90
C LEU A 262 24.64 -20.02 15.40
N VAL A 263 25.20 -20.89 16.24
CA VAL A 263 25.16 -20.73 17.70
C VAL A 263 25.88 -19.45 18.10
N MET A 264 27.06 -19.18 17.53
CA MET A 264 27.77 -17.94 17.76
C MET A 264 26.90 -16.74 17.35
N GLU A 265 26.30 -16.76 16.15
CA GLU A 265 25.41 -15.70 15.64
C GLU A 265 24.29 -15.36 16.63
N ARG A 266 23.65 -16.39 17.21
CA ARG A 266 22.65 -16.22 18.27
C ARG A 266 23.24 -15.66 19.56
N LEU A 267 24.42 -16.10 19.98
CA LEU A 267 25.09 -15.55 21.17
C LEU A 267 25.49 -14.08 20.98
N GLN A 268 25.85 -13.68 19.76
CA GLN A 268 26.23 -12.30 19.44
C GLN A 268 25.07 -11.31 19.62
N THR A 269 23.81 -11.74 19.47
CA THR A 269 22.65 -10.84 19.65
C THR A 269 22.43 -10.41 21.10
N PHE A 270 22.96 -11.19 22.05
CA PHE A 270 22.86 -10.91 23.48
C PHE A 270 24.02 -10.07 24.01
N MET A 271 25.10 -9.92 23.24
CA MET A 271 26.28 -9.17 23.66
C MET A 271 26.13 -7.68 23.29
N PRO A 272 26.53 -6.76 24.19
CA PRO A 272 26.49 -5.34 23.89
C PRO A 272 27.49 -5.00 22.77
N PRO A 273 27.17 -4.02 21.90
CA PRO A 273 28.03 -3.64 20.76
C PRO A 273 29.44 -3.16 21.14
N SER A 274 29.66 -2.81 22.41
CA SER A 274 30.96 -2.43 22.98
C SER A 274 31.91 -3.61 23.16
N VAL A 275 31.39 -4.82 23.38
CA VAL A 275 32.17 -6.04 23.62
C VAL A 275 32.37 -6.80 22.31
N MET A 276 31.28 -6.95 21.54
CA MET A 276 31.28 -7.60 20.24
C MET A 276 30.10 -7.08 19.42
N MET A 277 30.35 -6.71 18.17
CA MET A 277 29.29 -6.22 17.29
C MET A 277 28.37 -7.34 16.83
N SER A 278 27.09 -7.01 16.61
CA SER A 278 26.14 -7.92 16.00
C SER A 278 26.62 -8.39 14.62
N PRO A 279 26.34 -9.63 14.21
CA PRO A 279 26.79 -10.19 12.95
C PRO A 279 26.30 -9.37 11.76
N ARG A 280 27.18 -9.15 10.77
CA ARG A 280 26.83 -8.48 9.50
C ARG A 280 26.19 -7.09 9.68
N ARG A 281 26.52 -6.35 10.74
CA ARG A 281 25.89 -5.06 11.09
C ARG A 281 25.88 -4.05 9.96
N LEU A 282 26.98 -3.93 9.21
CA LEU A 282 27.08 -3.04 8.06
C LEU A 282 26.00 -3.35 7.02
N ARG A 283 25.74 -4.65 6.74
CA ARG A 283 24.70 -5.05 5.78
C ARG A 283 23.31 -4.67 6.27
N THR A 284 23.02 -4.82 7.57
CA THR A 284 21.75 -4.40 8.16
C THR A 284 21.56 -2.89 8.10
N LEU A 285 22.61 -2.10 8.38
CA LEU A 285 22.57 -0.65 8.25
C LEU A 285 22.35 -0.21 6.80
N LEU A 286 23.01 -0.87 5.85
CA LEU A 286 22.81 -0.61 4.43
C LEU A 286 21.39 -0.99 3.99
N GLN A 287 20.84 -2.12 4.48
CA GLN A 287 19.44 -2.47 4.22
C GLN A 287 18.50 -1.40 4.75
N GLN A 288 18.68 -0.96 6.01
CA GLN A 288 17.89 0.13 6.59
C GLN A 288 18.02 1.43 5.80
N ALA A 289 19.22 1.76 5.32
CA ALA A 289 19.44 2.95 4.49
C ALA A 289 18.71 2.82 3.14
N VAL A 290 18.80 1.66 2.47
CA VAL A 290 18.07 1.40 1.22
C VAL A 290 16.56 1.49 1.48
N ASP A 291 16.04 0.86 2.54
CA ASP A 291 14.62 0.92 2.88
C ASP A 291 14.16 2.36 3.14
N LEU A 292 14.96 3.17 3.85
CA LEU A 292 14.67 4.59 4.07
C LEU A 292 14.71 5.41 2.77
N GLN A 293 15.69 5.19 1.91
CA GLN A 293 15.78 5.84 0.61
C GLN A 293 14.59 5.46 -0.28
N THR A 294 14.22 4.18 -0.29
CA THR A 294 13.04 3.64 -0.97
C THR A 294 11.76 4.30 -0.46
N GLN A 295 11.59 4.44 0.86
CA GLN A 295 10.41 5.07 1.46
C GLN A 295 10.31 6.57 1.13
N ASN A 296 11.45 7.24 0.97
CA ASN A 296 11.50 8.66 0.64
C ASN A 296 11.40 8.92 -0.87
N CYS A 297 11.67 7.91 -1.69
CA CYS A 297 11.60 7.99 -3.14
C CYS A 297 10.17 8.31 -3.61
N PRO A 298 9.95 9.38 -4.40
CA PRO A 298 8.61 9.85 -4.76
C PRO A 298 7.79 8.90 -5.65
N CYS A 299 8.45 8.10 -6.50
CA CYS A 299 7.80 7.26 -7.51
C CYS A 299 8.13 5.76 -7.37
N HIS A 300 8.66 5.37 -6.21
CA HIS A 300 8.89 3.96 -5.92
C HIS A 300 7.54 3.21 -5.87
N ASP A 301 7.53 1.93 -6.30
CA ASP A 301 6.37 1.03 -6.44
C ASP A 301 5.71 0.91 -7.84
N MET A 302 6.42 1.31 -8.91
CA MET A 302 5.95 1.16 -10.30
C MET A 302 6.30 -0.18 -10.98
N ALA A 303 7.15 -1.04 -10.36
CA ALA A 303 7.45 -2.43 -10.81
C ALA A 303 8.60 -3.11 -10.03
N TRP A 304 9.40 -2.36 -9.26
CA TRP A 304 10.70 -2.86 -8.80
C TRP A 304 10.74 -3.15 -7.30
N GLN A 305 11.06 -4.40 -6.94
CA GLN A 305 11.49 -4.74 -5.59
C GLN A 305 12.92 -4.23 -5.37
N THR A 306 13.11 -3.32 -4.41
CA THR A 306 14.45 -2.86 -4.01
C THR A 306 15.08 -3.87 -3.07
N ASN A 307 16.17 -4.50 -3.51
CA ASN A 307 17.04 -5.31 -2.68
C ASN A 307 18.45 -4.72 -2.72
N LEU A 308 19.28 -5.03 -1.72
CA LEU A 308 20.70 -4.63 -1.65
C LEU A 308 21.51 -4.98 -2.93
N GLN A 309 21.03 -5.92 -3.74
CA GLN A 309 21.68 -6.35 -4.98
C GLN A 309 21.21 -5.56 -6.21
N THR A 310 20.03 -4.93 -6.15
CA THR A 310 19.43 -4.21 -7.29
C THR A 310 19.63 -2.71 -7.20
N VAL A 311 19.88 -2.19 -5.99
CA VAL A 311 20.15 -0.77 -5.76
C VAL A 311 21.66 -0.50 -5.75
N SER A 312 22.09 0.52 -6.50
CA SER A 312 23.46 1.04 -6.40
C SER A 312 23.67 1.65 -5.02
N LEU A 313 24.56 1.08 -4.21
CA LEU A 313 24.93 1.63 -2.89
C LEU A 313 25.79 2.89 -2.97
N LEU A 314 26.28 3.23 -4.17
CA LEU A 314 27.19 4.35 -4.41
C LEU A 314 26.45 5.66 -4.67
N THR A 315 25.15 5.59 -4.97
CA THR A 315 24.32 6.73 -5.37
C THR A 315 22.95 6.57 -4.74
N ASP A 316 22.40 7.65 -4.18
CA ASP A 316 21.08 7.58 -3.54
C ASP A 316 20.00 7.10 -4.52
N HIS A 317 19.17 6.17 -4.03
CA HIS A 317 18.12 5.57 -4.84
C HIS A 317 17.07 6.61 -5.25
N CYS A 318 17.05 6.93 -6.55
CA CYS A 318 15.99 7.71 -7.18
C CYS A 318 15.39 6.85 -8.29
N CYS A 319 14.12 6.46 -8.16
CA CYS A 319 13.39 5.85 -9.27
C CYS A 319 13.23 6.87 -10.39
N THR A 320 13.38 6.43 -11.64
CA THR A 320 13.07 7.30 -12.78
C THR A 320 11.57 7.36 -13.00
N THR A 321 11.08 8.52 -13.42
CA THR A 321 9.67 8.75 -13.73
C THR A 321 9.22 8.10 -15.04
N ASP A 322 10.10 7.32 -15.68
CA ASP A 322 9.92 6.84 -17.05
C ASP A 322 8.76 5.86 -17.20
N GLY A 323 8.31 5.22 -16.12
CA GLY A 323 7.14 4.33 -16.09
C GLY A 323 5.84 4.98 -15.58
N PHE A 324 5.88 6.23 -15.15
CA PHE A 324 4.78 6.88 -14.44
C PHE A 324 3.77 7.53 -15.41
N PRO A 325 2.44 7.44 -15.18
CA PRO A 325 1.44 8.04 -16.04
C PRO A 325 1.42 9.58 -15.94
N MET A 326 2.31 10.24 -16.67
CA MET A 326 2.45 11.71 -16.67
C MET A 326 1.93 12.37 -17.96
N GLN A 327 1.81 11.61 -19.04
CA GLN A 327 1.49 12.18 -20.35
C GLN A 327 0.22 11.55 -20.91
N THR A 328 -0.63 12.37 -21.55
CA THR A 328 -1.76 11.85 -22.32
C THR A 328 -1.22 11.09 -23.53
N ILE A 329 -1.45 9.77 -23.57
CA ILE A 329 -1.10 8.90 -24.71
C ILE A 329 -2.20 8.97 -25.76
N GLN A 330 -3.45 8.96 -25.31
CA GLN A 330 -4.62 8.89 -26.18
C GLN A 330 -5.77 9.70 -25.61
N VAL A 331 -6.54 10.34 -26.49
CA VAL A 331 -7.79 11.02 -26.18
C VAL A 331 -8.90 10.27 -26.92
N LEU A 332 -9.90 9.81 -26.19
CA LEU A 332 -11.07 9.12 -26.70
C LEU A 332 -12.21 10.13 -26.79
N THR A 333 -12.80 10.28 -27.97
CA THR A 333 -13.85 11.28 -28.26
C THR A 333 -15.10 10.64 -28.87
N ASP A 334 -15.32 9.35 -28.60
CA ASP A 334 -16.45 8.61 -29.19
C ASP A 334 -17.79 8.91 -28.49
N HIS A 335 -17.75 9.49 -27.28
CA HIS A 335 -18.95 9.97 -26.59
C HIS A 335 -19.44 11.31 -27.15
N CYS A 336 -20.76 11.49 -27.18
CA CYS A 336 -21.39 12.69 -27.74
C CYS A 336 -21.72 13.76 -26.67
N ASP A 337 -21.64 13.40 -25.39
CA ASP A 337 -21.94 14.29 -24.26
C ASP A 337 -21.00 13.99 -23.06
N GLU A 338 -21.19 14.69 -21.96
CA GLU A 338 -20.41 14.60 -20.71
C GLU A 338 -20.16 13.15 -20.27
N VAL A 339 -18.89 12.82 -19.97
CA VAL A 339 -18.53 11.50 -19.44
C VAL A 339 -18.35 11.63 -17.93
N TRP A 340 -19.22 10.94 -17.18
CA TRP A 340 -19.26 11.05 -15.73
C TRP A 340 -18.45 9.95 -15.04
N PHE A 341 -18.34 8.78 -15.66
CA PHE A 341 -17.72 7.63 -15.01
C PHE A 341 -16.79 6.85 -15.94
N CYS A 342 -15.66 6.39 -15.41
CA CYS A 342 -14.78 5.44 -16.08
C CYS A 342 -14.19 4.45 -15.08
N LYS A 343 -14.13 3.16 -15.43
CA LYS A 343 -13.53 2.14 -14.55
C LYS A 343 -12.88 1.03 -15.35
N PHE A 344 -11.63 0.71 -15.02
CA PHE A 344 -10.96 -0.47 -15.55
C PHE A 344 -11.56 -1.75 -14.96
N SER A 345 -11.58 -2.80 -15.76
CA SER A 345 -11.93 -4.14 -15.31
C SER A 345 -10.88 -4.69 -14.32
N PRO A 346 -11.27 -5.60 -13.41
CA PRO A 346 -10.32 -6.26 -12.50
C PRO A 346 -9.18 -6.99 -13.20
N ASP A 347 -9.40 -7.52 -14.40
CA ASP A 347 -8.35 -8.13 -15.25
C ASP A 347 -7.41 -7.10 -15.92
N GLY A 348 -7.72 -5.80 -15.84
CA GLY A 348 -6.95 -4.71 -16.44
C GLY A 348 -6.98 -4.64 -17.97
N LEU A 349 -7.73 -5.52 -18.64
CA LEU A 349 -7.76 -5.62 -20.10
C LEU A 349 -8.88 -4.82 -20.76
N LYS A 350 -9.83 -4.32 -19.97
CA LYS A 350 -10.98 -3.55 -20.48
C LYS A 350 -11.16 -2.27 -19.68
N LEU A 351 -11.67 -1.23 -20.35
CA LEU A 351 -12.17 -0.02 -19.71
C LEU A 351 -13.65 0.14 -20.06
N ALA A 352 -14.46 0.50 -19.07
CA ALA A 352 -15.84 0.93 -19.31
C ALA A 352 -15.97 2.42 -19.04
N THR A 353 -16.68 3.13 -19.92
CA THR A 353 -16.96 4.56 -19.80
C THR A 353 -18.46 4.78 -19.89
N GLY A 354 -19.01 5.53 -18.94
CA GLY A 354 -20.43 5.87 -18.86
C GLY A 354 -20.63 7.36 -19.07
N SER A 355 -21.56 7.70 -19.95
CA SER A 355 -21.84 9.09 -20.34
C SER A 355 -23.31 9.45 -20.15
N LYS A 356 -23.53 10.76 -20.11
CA LYS A 356 -24.84 11.41 -20.19
C LYS A 356 -25.57 11.14 -21.51
N ASP A 357 -24.85 10.78 -22.57
CA ASP A 357 -25.41 10.38 -23.87
C ASP A 357 -26.21 9.06 -23.85
N SER A 358 -26.38 8.47 -22.66
CA SER A 358 -27.06 7.20 -22.40
C SER A 358 -26.34 5.97 -22.95
N THR A 359 -25.06 6.10 -23.31
CA THR A 359 -24.24 4.98 -23.77
C THR A 359 -23.19 4.58 -22.75
N VAL A 360 -22.92 3.28 -22.68
CA VAL A 360 -21.71 2.75 -22.04
C VAL A 360 -20.80 2.19 -23.11
N ILE A 361 -19.61 2.75 -23.25
CA ILE A 361 -18.62 2.26 -24.22
C ILE A 361 -17.62 1.35 -23.50
N ILE A 362 -17.39 0.19 -24.08
CA ILE A 362 -16.35 -0.76 -23.65
C ILE A 362 -15.17 -0.64 -24.60
N TRP A 363 -13.99 -0.54 -24.00
CA TRP A 363 -12.71 -0.41 -24.69
C TRP A 363 -11.81 -1.58 -24.35
N ASP A 364 -11.12 -2.12 -25.34
CA ASP A 364 -10.05 -3.11 -25.14
C ASP A 364 -8.72 -2.39 -24.94
N VAL A 365 -7.98 -2.79 -23.89
CA VAL A 365 -6.66 -2.26 -23.55
C VAL A 365 -5.60 -3.11 -24.25
N ASP A 366 -4.72 -2.49 -25.03
CA ASP A 366 -3.52 -3.14 -25.57
C ASP A 366 -2.37 -3.03 -24.55
N PRO A 367 -1.94 -4.13 -23.90
CA PRO A 367 -0.93 -4.09 -22.83
C PRO A 367 0.44 -3.54 -23.25
N TYR A 368 0.82 -3.78 -24.51
CA TYR A 368 2.13 -3.40 -25.02
C TYR A 368 2.21 -1.93 -25.42
N LYS A 369 1.12 -1.39 -25.98
CA LYS A 369 1.07 -0.01 -26.47
C LYS A 369 0.47 0.95 -25.45
N LEU A 370 -0.20 0.43 -24.42
CA LEU A 370 -0.94 1.20 -23.43
C LEU A 370 -2.02 2.09 -24.08
N THR A 371 -2.55 1.64 -25.22
CA THR A 371 -3.63 2.30 -25.98
C THR A 371 -4.92 1.53 -25.87
N LEU A 372 -6.04 2.22 -26.03
CA LEU A 372 -7.37 1.64 -25.99
C LEU A 372 -7.99 1.61 -27.39
N LYS A 373 -8.70 0.53 -27.69
CA LYS A 373 -9.49 0.39 -28.91
C LYS A 373 -10.95 0.26 -28.56
N HIS A 374 -11.80 0.93 -29.34
CA HIS A 374 -13.24 0.81 -29.20
C HIS A 374 -13.67 -0.64 -29.49
N ARG A 375 -14.23 -1.33 -28.48
CA ARG A 375 -14.74 -2.69 -28.61
C ARG A 375 -16.21 -2.68 -29.00
N ARG A 376 -17.02 -1.98 -28.21
CA ARG A 376 -18.49 -2.00 -28.35
C ARG A 376 -19.15 -0.86 -27.59
N VAL A 377 -20.31 -0.46 -28.08
CA VAL A 377 -21.27 0.37 -27.35
C VAL A 377 -22.34 -0.56 -26.76
N LEU A 378 -22.60 -0.46 -25.47
CA LEU A 378 -23.75 -1.04 -24.78
C LEU A 378 -24.86 0.00 -24.84
N ASP A 379 -25.63 -0.07 -25.92
CA ASP A 379 -26.82 0.78 -26.11
C ASP A 379 -28.04 0.04 -25.56
N GLY A 380 -28.55 0.52 -24.44
CA GLY A 380 -29.78 0.03 -23.84
C GLY A 380 -30.97 0.80 -24.38
N GLN A 381 -32.07 0.10 -24.70
CA GLN A 381 -33.37 0.67 -25.12
C GLN A 381 -33.99 1.72 -24.16
N ALA A 382 -33.34 2.03 -23.03
CA ALA A 382 -33.78 2.98 -22.04
C ALA A 382 -32.87 4.23 -22.10
N GLN A 383 -33.49 5.40 -22.24
CA GLN A 383 -32.85 6.72 -22.17
C GLN A 383 -32.36 6.99 -20.75
N LEU A 384 -31.28 6.31 -20.35
CA LEU A 384 -30.72 6.34 -19.02
C LEU A 384 -29.36 7.04 -19.04
N ASN A 385 -29.28 8.23 -18.46
CA ASN A 385 -28.01 8.93 -18.25
C ASN A 385 -27.15 8.14 -17.26
N VAL A 386 -25.97 7.67 -17.69
CA VAL A 386 -25.16 6.73 -16.90
C VAL A 386 -24.38 7.47 -15.82
N SER A 387 -24.69 7.21 -14.54
CA SER A 387 -24.04 7.85 -13.40
C SER A 387 -22.88 7.04 -12.84
N PHE A 388 -23.00 5.70 -12.81
CA PHE A 388 -21.96 4.82 -12.30
C PHE A 388 -21.88 3.50 -13.07
N VAL A 389 -20.70 2.90 -12.99
CA VAL A 389 -20.40 1.61 -13.60
C VAL A 389 -19.60 0.76 -12.63
N SER A 390 -20.02 -0.49 -12.39
CA SER A 390 -19.27 -1.45 -11.58
C SER A 390 -19.01 -2.74 -12.34
N TRP A 391 -17.76 -3.19 -12.34
CA TRP A 391 -17.37 -4.48 -12.89
C TRP A 391 -17.63 -5.61 -11.91
N SER A 392 -18.00 -6.78 -12.43
CA SER A 392 -17.95 -8.01 -11.66
C SER A 392 -16.49 -8.43 -11.41
N PRO A 393 -16.21 -9.18 -10.33
CA PRO A 393 -14.86 -9.65 -10.01
C PRO A 393 -14.22 -10.50 -11.12
N ASP A 394 -15.03 -11.19 -11.92
CA ASP A 394 -14.58 -12.01 -13.06
C ASP A 394 -14.40 -11.23 -14.38
N SER A 395 -14.65 -9.92 -14.38
CA SER A 395 -14.50 -9.01 -15.54
C SER A 395 -15.41 -9.33 -16.75
N LYS A 396 -16.48 -10.12 -16.55
CA LYS A 396 -17.43 -10.51 -17.62
C LYS A 396 -18.73 -9.72 -17.59
N LEU A 397 -19.19 -9.35 -16.40
CA LEU A 397 -20.44 -8.62 -16.20
C LEU A 397 -20.14 -7.19 -15.79
N ILE A 398 -21.07 -6.31 -16.15
CA ILE A 398 -21.01 -4.91 -15.75
C ILE A 398 -22.39 -4.45 -15.29
N LEU A 399 -22.41 -3.81 -14.13
CA LEU A 399 -23.58 -3.19 -13.53
C LEU A 399 -23.55 -1.72 -13.89
N VAL A 400 -24.64 -1.26 -14.51
CA VAL A 400 -24.83 0.10 -14.97
C VAL A 400 -26.06 0.66 -14.27
N GLY A 401 -25.91 1.84 -13.69
CA GLY A 401 -27.02 2.59 -13.11
C GLY A 401 -27.03 4.03 -13.56
N GLY A 402 -28.20 4.65 -13.40
CA GLY A 402 -28.44 5.99 -13.91
C GLY A 402 -28.50 7.05 -12.83
N THR A 403 -28.95 8.23 -13.22
CA THR A 403 -29.12 9.38 -12.34
C THR A 403 -30.30 9.21 -11.39
N GLU A 404 -30.52 10.22 -10.55
CA GLU A 404 -31.53 10.27 -9.49
C GLU A 404 -32.96 9.98 -9.96
N ASP A 405 -33.27 10.22 -11.24
CA ASP A 405 -34.60 9.98 -11.81
C ASP A 405 -34.82 8.51 -12.22
N SER A 406 -33.79 7.69 -12.14
CA SER A 406 -33.84 6.30 -12.58
C SER A 406 -34.12 5.31 -11.45
N HIS A 407 -35.10 4.44 -11.71
CA HIS A 407 -35.48 3.33 -10.84
C HIS A 407 -34.92 1.98 -11.34
N GLU A 408 -34.28 1.97 -12.51
CA GLU A 408 -33.81 0.75 -13.18
C GLU A 408 -32.29 0.63 -13.14
N LEU A 409 -31.81 -0.58 -12.90
CA LEU A 409 -30.41 -0.97 -13.05
C LEU A 409 -30.27 -2.05 -14.10
N PHE A 410 -29.16 -2.03 -14.82
CA PHE A 410 -28.91 -2.97 -15.91
C PHE A 410 -27.61 -3.73 -15.68
N ILE A 411 -27.66 -5.05 -15.83
CA ILE A 411 -26.48 -5.91 -15.84
C ILE A 411 -26.28 -6.41 -17.26
N TRP A 412 -25.12 -6.11 -17.82
CA TRP A 412 -24.75 -6.50 -19.18
C TRP A 412 -23.62 -7.52 -19.16
N ASN A 413 -23.68 -8.47 -20.08
CA ASN A 413 -22.53 -9.31 -20.40
C ASN A 413 -21.65 -8.54 -21.40
N VAL A 414 -20.39 -8.32 -21.03
CA VAL A 414 -19.44 -7.49 -21.76
C VAL A 414 -18.93 -8.18 -23.03
N ASP A 415 -18.89 -9.52 -23.07
CA ASP A 415 -18.42 -10.30 -24.22
C ASP A 415 -19.48 -10.47 -25.30
N ASP A 416 -20.74 -10.63 -24.91
CA ASP A 416 -21.85 -10.74 -25.86
C ASP A 416 -22.53 -9.40 -26.14
N GLY A 417 -22.34 -8.40 -25.27
CA GLY A 417 -23.04 -7.11 -25.33
C GLY A 417 -24.54 -7.24 -25.08
N LYS A 418 -24.97 -8.35 -24.48
CA LYS A 418 -26.39 -8.64 -24.21
C LYS A 418 -26.75 -8.25 -22.79
N LEU A 419 -27.95 -7.71 -22.63
CA LEU A 419 -28.54 -7.48 -21.34
C LEU A 419 -28.86 -8.82 -20.67
N VAL A 420 -28.35 -9.03 -19.47
CA VAL A 420 -28.57 -10.24 -18.67
C VAL A 420 -29.73 -10.02 -17.71
N VAL A 421 -29.67 -8.93 -16.95
CA VAL A 421 -30.70 -8.59 -15.96
C VAL A 421 -31.09 -7.13 -16.07
N LYS A 422 -32.40 -6.90 -16.05
CA LYS A 422 -33.01 -5.61 -15.79
C LYS A 422 -33.61 -5.66 -14.39
N PHE A 423 -33.06 -4.90 -13.46
CA PHE A 423 -33.53 -4.85 -12.07
C PHE A 423 -34.30 -3.56 -11.83
N SER A 424 -35.51 -3.70 -11.27
CA SER A 424 -36.35 -2.60 -10.81
C SER A 424 -37.31 -3.16 -9.76
N GLN A 425 -37.35 -2.53 -8.58
CA GLN A 425 -38.23 -2.96 -7.49
C GLN A 425 -39.50 -2.09 -7.45
N SER A 426 -39.36 -0.77 -7.31
CA SER A 426 -40.47 0.20 -7.34
C SER A 426 -40.21 1.33 -8.34
N LEU A 427 -41.27 1.83 -8.95
CA LEU A 427 -41.22 3.00 -9.85
C LEU A 427 -40.87 4.30 -9.11
N GLU A 428 -41.03 4.31 -7.78
CA GLU A 428 -40.65 5.45 -6.94
C GLU A 428 -39.19 5.37 -6.46
N ASP A 429 -38.44 4.31 -6.79
CA ASP A 429 -37.05 4.19 -6.37
C ASP A 429 -36.13 5.12 -7.16
N SER A 430 -34.96 5.39 -6.59
CA SER A 430 -33.92 6.24 -7.19
C SER A 430 -32.58 5.59 -6.89
N LEU A 431 -32.10 4.73 -7.78
CA LEU A 431 -30.92 3.90 -7.56
C LEU A 431 -29.69 4.59 -8.18
N ALA A 432 -28.89 5.23 -7.32
CA ALA A 432 -27.79 6.10 -7.75
C ALA A 432 -26.39 5.49 -7.60
N CYS A 433 -26.26 4.36 -6.90
CA CYS A 433 -24.99 3.68 -6.71
C CYS A 433 -25.15 2.17 -6.59
N GLY A 434 -24.09 1.42 -6.90
CA GLY A 434 -24.10 -0.02 -6.77
C GLY A 434 -22.74 -0.67 -7.02
N THR A 435 -22.57 -1.87 -6.48
CA THR A 435 -21.34 -2.65 -6.58
C THR A 435 -21.64 -4.14 -6.53
N PHE A 436 -20.81 -4.93 -7.19
CA PHE A 436 -20.82 -6.38 -7.03
C PHE A 436 -20.19 -6.78 -5.69
N SER A 437 -20.61 -7.94 -5.17
CA SER A 437 -19.89 -8.64 -4.11
C SER A 437 -18.55 -9.16 -4.64
N ARG A 438 -17.59 -9.44 -3.74
CA ARG A 438 -16.27 -9.94 -4.14
C ARG A 438 -16.34 -11.37 -4.69
N ASP A 439 -17.35 -12.13 -4.27
CA ASP A 439 -17.69 -13.45 -4.79
C ASP A 439 -18.33 -13.41 -6.19
N GLY A 440 -18.87 -12.26 -6.58
CA GLY A 440 -19.53 -12.06 -7.87
C GLY A 440 -20.96 -12.58 -7.97
N ASN A 441 -21.45 -13.32 -6.98
CA ASN A 441 -22.81 -13.90 -6.99
C ASN A 441 -23.92 -12.91 -6.60
N HIS A 442 -23.56 -11.82 -5.94
CA HIS A 442 -24.54 -10.83 -5.47
C HIS A 442 -24.12 -9.43 -5.91
N PHE A 443 -25.07 -8.52 -5.93
CA PHE A 443 -24.80 -7.10 -6.06
C PHE A 443 -25.64 -6.32 -5.07
N VAL A 444 -25.12 -5.17 -4.67
CA VAL A 444 -25.84 -4.22 -3.83
C VAL A 444 -26.07 -2.95 -4.61
N CYS A 445 -27.25 -2.37 -4.42
CA CYS A 445 -27.56 -1.05 -4.92
C CYS A 445 -28.11 -0.16 -3.80
N GLY A 446 -27.72 1.10 -3.86
CA GLY A 446 -28.12 2.14 -2.92
C GLY A 446 -28.79 3.29 -3.65
N GLY A 447 -29.74 3.92 -2.98
CA GLY A 447 -30.57 4.97 -3.55
C GLY A 447 -30.65 6.25 -2.72
N GLN A 448 -30.96 7.34 -3.41
CA GLN A 448 -31.07 8.66 -2.78
C GLN A 448 -32.36 8.87 -2.00
N LYS A 449 -33.36 8.00 -2.18
CA LYS A 449 -34.59 8.01 -1.37
C LYS A 449 -34.47 7.13 -0.13
N GLY A 450 -33.33 6.47 0.06
CA GLY A 450 -32.98 5.76 1.28
C GLY A 450 -33.09 4.24 1.20
N GLN A 451 -33.20 3.70 -0.01
CA GLN A 451 -33.16 2.28 -0.27
C GLN A 451 -31.73 1.77 -0.31
N LEU A 452 -31.49 0.60 0.28
CA LEU A 452 -30.28 -0.20 0.11
C LEU A 452 -30.70 -1.65 -0.08
N TYR A 453 -30.54 -2.16 -1.29
CA TYR A 453 -30.99 -3.49 -1.69
C TYR A 453 -29.81 -4.42 -1.92
N LEU A 454 -29.89 -5.62 -1.35
CA LEU A 454 -29.03 -6.75 -1.64
C LEU A 454 -29.77 -7.70 -2.59
N CYS A 455 -29.18 -7.93 -3.77
CA CYS A 455 -29.81 -8.68 -4.84
C CYS A 455 -28.90 -9.80 -5.34
N ASP A 456 -29.53 -10.86 -5.82
CA ASP A 456 -28.85 -11.95 -6.53
C ASP A 456 -28.60 -11.58 -8.00
N LEU A 457 -27.62 -12.22 -8.65
CA LEU A 457 -27.35 -12.02 -10.09
C LEU A 457 -28.55 -12.30 -10.99
N ASN A 458 -29.54 -13.05 -10.51
CA ASN A 458 -30.78 -13.35 -11.22
C ASN A 458 -31.80 -12.18 -11.21
N GLY A 459 -31.50 -11.09 -10.50
CA GLY A 459 -32.40 -9.94 -10.35
C GLY A 459 -33.42 -10.09 -9.22
N THR A 460 -33.26 -11.08 -8.36
CA THR A 460 -34.14 -11.29 -7.19
C THR A 460 -33.62 -10.48 -5.99
N LEU A 461 -34.50 -9.73 -5.33
CA LEU A 461 -34.20 -9.07 -4.07
C LEU A 461 -34.06 -10.11 -2.95
N ILE A 462 -32.91 -10.12 -2.27
CA ILE A 462 -32.63 -11.00 -1.14
C ILE A 462 -33.07 -10.31 0.16
N ASP A 463 -32.59 -9.09 0.39
CA ASP A 463 -32.90 -8.30 1.60
C ASP A 463 -32.74 -6.79 1.32
N SER A 464 -33.36 -5.96 2.14
CA SER A 464 -33.41 -4.50 1.99
C SER A 464 -33.25 -3.75 3.30
N TRP A 465 -32.54 -2.63 3.27
CA TRP A 465 -32.58 -1.59 4.30
C TRP A 465 -33.23 -0.33 3.75
N GLU A 466 -34.03 0.32 4.61
CA GLU A 466 -34.73 1.55 4.28
C GLU A 466 -34.47 2.61 5.36
N GLY A 467 -34.45 3.88 4.94
CA GLY A 467 -34.52 5.03 5.84
C GLY A 467 -33.31 5.97 5.81
N VAL A 468 -32.20 5.59 5.17
CA VAL A 468 -31.02 6.45 5.06
C VAL A 468 -30.57 6.55 3.62
N ARG A 469 -30.47 7.79 3.12
CA ARG A 469 -30.05 8.10 1.75
C ARG A 469 -28.57 7.74 1.55
N VAL A 470 -28.30 6.98 0.49
CA VAL A 470 -26.97 6.46 0.19
C VAL A 470 -26.45 7.09 -1.10
N ASN A 471 -25.26 7.69 -1.02
CA ASN A 471 -24.60 8.33 -2.19
C ASN A 471 -23.60 7.39 -2.87
N SER A 472 -22.96 6.51 -2.11
CA SER A 472 -21.94 5.59 -2.60
C SER A 472 -21.95 4.32 -1.75
N VAL A 473 -21.62 3.19 -2.37
CA VAL A 473 -21.56 1.88 -1.71
C VAL A 473 -20.29 1.14 -2.12
N ALA A 474 -19.72 0.37 -1.19
CA ALA A 474 -18.64 -0.56 -1.48
C ALA A 474 -18.79 -1.84 -0.66
N PHE A 475 -18.43 -2.97 -1.23
CA PHE A 475 -18.36 -4.25 -0.53
C PHE A 475 -16.99 -4.43 0.11
N ARG A 476 -16.98 -4.96 1.34
CA ARG A 476 -15.76 -5.43 1.97
C ARG A 476 -15.36 -6.81 1.45
N ALA A 477 -14.07 -7.12 1.55
CA ALA A 477 -13.45 -8.39 1.21
C ALA A 477 -13.97 -9.56 2.07
N ASP A 478 -14.63 -9.28 3.20
CA ASP A 478 -15.29 -10.29 4.03
C ASP A 478 -16.60 -10.84 3.42
N ASN A 479 -17.08 -10.25 2.31
CA ASN A 479 -18.36 -10.55 1.63
C ASN A 479 -19.62 -10.43 2.51
N LYS A 480 -19.50 -9.89 3.71
CA LYS A 480 -20.58 -9.80 4.71
C LYS A 480 -20.95 -8.35 4.97
N THR A 481 -19.93 -7.50 5.05
CA THR A 481 -20.09 -6.10 5.41
C THR A 481 -20.14 -5.25 4.16
N ILE A 482 -21.18 -4.44 4.06
CA ILE A 482 -21.37 -3.45 3.01
C ILE A 482 -21.18 -2.07 3.62
N LEU A 483 -20.33 -1.26 3.01
CA LEU A 483 -20.12 0.11 3.41
C LEU A 483 -21.00 1.03 2.57
N ALA A 484 -21.71 1.93 3.22
CA ALA A 484 -22.51 2.94 2.56
C ALA A 484 -22.19 4.32 3.12
N ALA A 485 -22.04 5.30 2.23
CA ALA A 485 -21.89 6.71 2.59
C ALA A 485 -23.27 7.37 2.67
N ASP A 486 -23.59 7.88 3.86
CA ASP A 486 -24.89 8.45 4.18
C ASP A 486 -24.91 9.98 4.02
N ASN A 487 -26.12 10.54 3.88
CA ASN A 487 -26.34 11.99 3.97
C ASN A 487 -26.09 12.60 5.36
N HIS A 488 -25.84 11.79 6.38
CA HIS A 488 -25.44 12.25 7.72
C HIS A 488 -23.92 12.41 7.89
N TYR A 489 -23.19 12.50 6.77
CA TYR A 489 -21.74 12.75 6.72
C TYR A 489 -20.94 11.63 7.38
N ARG A 490 -21.40 10.39 7.21
CA ARG A 490 -20.82 9.21 7.85
C ARG A 490 -20.78 8.06 6.89
N ILE A 491 -19.89 7.10 7.17
CA ILE A 491 -19.92 5.79 6.52
C ILE A 491 -20.42 4.77 7.55
N ARG A 492 -21.48 4.06 7.17
CA ARG A 492 -22.04 2.95 7.94
C ARG A 492 -21.65 1.61 7.32
N GLY A 493 -21.41 0.63 8.18
CA GLY A 493 -21.33 -0.78 7.82
C GLY A 493 -22.68 -1.43 8.02
N TYR A 494 -23.15 -2.15 7.01
CA TYR A 494 -24.36 -2.96 7.02
C TYR A 494 -23.99 -4.43 6.86
N ASN A 495 -24.48 -5.26 7.77
CA ASN A 495 -24.38 -6.70 7.67
C ASN A 495 -25.77 -7.30 7.49
N PHE A 496 -25.93 -8.06 6.40
CA PHE A 496 -27.17 -8.72 6.02
C PHE A 496 -27.25 -10.16 6.54
N ASP A 497 -26.19 -10.68 7.16
CA ASP A 497 -26.23 -11.95 7.89
C ASP A 497 -27.17 -11.84 9.09
N ASN A 498 -27.75 -12.97 9.51
CA ASN A 498 -28.60 -13.05 10.70
C ASN A 498 -27.74 -13.29 11.95
N PRO A 499 -27.72 -12.41 12.96
CA PRO A 499 -28.56 -11.22 13.15
C PRO A 499 -28.13 -10.00 12.36
N ARG A 500 -29.13 -9.38 11.73
CA ARG A 500 -28.99 -8.16 10.95
C ARG A 500 -28.42 -7.05 11.83
N SER A 501 -27.32 -6.43 11.39
CA SER A 501 -26.62 -5.41 12.17
C SER A 501 -26.12 -4.26 11.33
N ASP A 502 -26.19 -3.06 11.88
CA ASP A 502 -25.65 -1.84 11.29
C ASP A 502 -24.81 -1.08 12.33
N PHE A 503 -23.67 -0.53 11.91
CA PHE A 503 -22.76 0.18 12.80
C PHE A 503 -22.08 1.35 12.11
N ASP A 504 -21.75 2.37 12.90
CA ASP A 504 -20.99 3.53 12.42
C ASP A 504 -19.49 3.22 12.35
N ILE A 505 -18.88 3.48 11.19
CA ILE A 505 -17.44 3.32 10.98
C ILE A 505 -16.73 4.64 11.24
N LEU A 506 -17.08 5.67 10.48
CA LEU A 506 -16.46 6.99 10.57
C LEU A 506 -17.49 8.09 10.31
N ARG A 507 -17.15 9.30 10.75
CA ARG A 507 -17.95 10.51 10.55
C ARG A 507 -17.06 11.68 10.20
N GLU A 508 -17.46 12.41 9.17
CA GLU A 508 -16.84 13.64 8.70
C GLU A 508 -17.72 14.86 9.06
N PRO A 509 -17.14 16.06 9.16
CA PRO A 509 -17.90 17.28 9.42
C PRO A 509 -18.62 17.81 8.18
N HIS A 510 -18.23 17.35 6.98
CA HIS A 510 -18.77 17.80 5.70
C HIS A 510 -19.34 16.61 4.90
N PRO A 511 -20.25 16.87 3.95
CA PRO A 511 -20.81 15.84 3.08
C PRO A 511 -19.77 15.00 2.35
N ILE A 512 -19.94 13.68 2.45
CA ILE A 512 -19.20 12.68 1.66
C ILE A 512 -20.03 12.43 0.39
N MET A 513 -19.49 12.77 -0.78
CA MET A 513 -20.18 12.55 -2.06
C MET A 513 -19.83 11.18 -2.65
N THR A 514 -18.55 10.76 -2.57
CA THR A 514 -18.11 9.45 -3.03
C THR A 514 -16.98 8.95 -2.13
N PHE A 515 -16.77 7.63 -2.15
CA PHE A 515 -15.60 7.04 -1.54
C PHE A 515 -15.15 5.79 -2.30
N SER A 516 -13.89 5.42 -2.11
CA SER A 516 -13.31 4.17 -2.61
C SER A 516 -12.53 3.47 -1.50
N ILE A 517 -12.52 2.14 -1.50
CA ILE A 517 -11.76 1.31 -0.57
C ILE A 517 -10.56 0.71 -1.30
N ASN A 518 -9.46 0.53 -0.59
CA ASN A 518 -8.28 -0.18 -1.09
C ASN A 518 -8.55 -1.70 -1.16
N ALA A 519 -7.79 -2.43 -1.97
CA ALA A 519 -7.94 -3.88 -2.14
C ALA A 519 -7.70 -4.68 -0.84
N ALA A 520 -6.95 -4.11 0.11
CA ALA A 520 -6.69 -4.70 1.43
C ALA A 520 -7.73 -4.33 2.50
N ASP A 521 -8.80 -3.59 2.16
CA ASP A 521 -9.94 -3.31 3.05
C ASP A 521 -9.64 -2.49 4.33
N ARG A 522 -8.46 -1.86 4.38
CA ARG A 522 -7.95 -1.10 5.54
C ARG A 522 -8.08 0.41 5.36
N LEU A 523 -7.94 0.90 4.13
CA LEU A 523 -7.92 2.32 3.81
C LEU A 523 -9.13 2.72 2.97
N ALA A 524 -9.77 3.84 3.35
CA ALA A 524 -10.81 4.48 2.58
C ALA A 524 -10.33 5.85 2.08
N LEU A 525 -10.55 6.12 0.80
CA LEU A 525 -10.43 7.44 0.21
C LEU A 525 -11.81 8.07 0.13
N LEU A 526 -11.98 9.19 0.83
CA LEU A 526 -13.23 9.95 0.86
C LEU A 526 -13.02 11.22 0.07
N ASN A 527 -13.85 11.43 -0.93
CA ASN A 527 -14.00 12.78 -1.45
C ASN A 527 -14.99 13.50 -0.50
N VAL A 528 -14.64 14.72 -0.08
CA VAL A 528 -15.39 15.50 0.91
C VAL A 528 -15.64 16.89 0.35
N SER A 529 -16.90 17.37 0.41
CA SER A 529 -17.27 18.59 -0.30
C SER A 529 -16.54 19.79 0.30
N ASN A 530 -16.00 20.66 -0.55
CA ASN A 530 -15.20 21.85 -0.21
C ASN A 530 -13.88 21.60 0.53
N GLN A 531 -13.60 20.40 1.03
CA GLN A 531 -12.36 20.05 1.74
C GLN A 531 -11.39 19.23 0.87
N GLY A 532 -11.90 18.58 -0.18
CA GLY A 532 -11.10 17.79 -1.10
C GLY A 532 -11.03 16.31 -0.67
N LEU A 533 -9.86 15.71 -0.82
CA LEU A 533 -9.68 14.26 -0.68
C LEU A 533 -9.06 13.91 0.68
N HIS A 534 -9.73 13.05 1.43
CA HIS A 534 -9.30 12.57 2.74
C HIS A 534 -8.99 11.07 2.69
N LEU A 535 -7.93 10.66 3.39
CA LEU A 535 -7.56 9.26 3.57
C LEU A 535 -7.85 8.84 5.00
N TRP A 536 -8.64 7.79 5.15
CA TRP A 536 -9.03 7.21 6.43
C TRP A 536 -8.52 5.79 6.58
N ASP A 537 -8.20 5.44 7.81
CA ASP A 537 -8.03 4.06 8.25
C ASP A 537 -9.36 3.57 8.81
N ILE A 538 -9.92 2.53 8.21
CA ILE A 538 -11.23 1.97 8.56
C ILE A 538 -11.15 1.19 9.87
N GLU A 539 -10.04 0.49 10.11
CA GLU A 539 -9.86 -0.36 11.31
C GLU A 539 -9.60 0.52 12.54
N ASP A 540 -8.66 1.46 12.41
CA ASP A 540 -8.27 2.36 13.49
C ASP A 540 -9.24 3.54 13.64
N LYS A 541 -10.20 3.70 12.70
CA LYS A 541 -11.19 4.79 12.64
C LYS A 541 -10.55 6.17 12.74
N CYS A 542 -9.39 6.34 12.12
CA CYS A 542 -8.62 7.58 12.20
C CYS A 542 -8.41 8.20 10.82
N LEU A 543 -8.43 9.53 10.78
CA LEU A 543 -8.03 10.28 9.60
C LEU A 543 -6.51 10.19 9.49
N VAL A 544 -6.03 9.53 8.44
CA VAL A 544 -4.61 9.39 8.16
C VAL A 544 -4.07 10.67 7.51
N ARG A 545 -4.83 11.25 6.55
CA ARG A 545 -4.33 12.39 5.75
C ARG A 545 -5.42 13.20 5.07
N ARG A 546 -5.11 14.47 4.78
CA ARG A 546 -5.85 15.33 3.86
C ARG A 546 -4.94 15.72 2.69
N PHE A 547 -5.38 15.48 1.47
CA PHE A 547 -4.61 15.84 0.28
C PHE A 547 -4.92 17.27 -0.16
N GLN A 548 -3.88 18.05 -0.40
CA GLN A 548 -4.00 19.46 -0.71
C GLN A 548 -3.97 19.71 -2.23
N GLY A 549 -4.56 20.85 -2.63
CA GLY A 549 -4.47 21.38 -3.99
C GLY A 549 -5.61 20.98 -4.93
N ILE A 550 -6.52 20.10 -4.51
CA ILE A 550 -7.73 19.77 -5.27
C ILE A 550 -8.81 20.84 -5.04
N ARG A 551 -9.46 21.30 -6.12
CA ARG A 551 -10.71 22.05 -6.01
C ARG A 551 -11.88 21.10 -6.25
N GLN A 552 -12.70 20.99 -5.22
CA GLN A 552 -13.93 20.21 -5.22
C GLN A 552 -15.02 21.01 -4.51
N SER A 553 -16.15 21.14 -5.16
CA SER A 553 -17.37 21.73 -4.63
C SER A 553 -18.43 20.65 -4.43
N ASN A 554 -19.58 20.75 -5.09
CA ASN A 554 -20.71 19.83 -4.93
C ASN A 554 -20.75 18.72 -5.98
N PHE A 555 -19.77 18.67 -6.90
CA PHE A 555 -19.73 17.63 -7.92
C PHE A 555 -19.22 16.30 -7.34
N ALA A 556 -19.82 15.20 -7.81
CA ALA A 556 -19.40 13.85 -7.47
C ALA A 556 -18.13 13.49 -8.25
N ILE A 557 -16.98 13.70 -7.64
CA ILE A 557 -15.69 13.27 -8.18
C ILE A 557 -15.42 11.87 -7.67
N HIS A 558 -15.02 10.95 -8.53
CA HIS A 558 -14.61 9.59 -8.19
C HIS A 558 -13.09 9.48 -8.24
N SER A 559 -12.51 9.20 -7.08
CA SER A 559 -11.06 9.03 -6.88
C SER A 559 -10.72 7.55 -6.79
N CYS A 560 -9.46 7.20 -7.07
CA CYS A 560 -9.00 5.82 -7.00
C CYS A 560 -7.62 5.69 -6.36
N PHE A 561 -7.39 4.48 -5.82
CA PHE A 561 -6.05 4.01 -5.49
C PHE A 561 -5.35 3.50 -6.75
N GLY A 562 -4.01 3.55 -6.75
CA GLY A 562 -3.20 3.11 -7.88
C GLY A 562 -1.76 2.76 -7.49
N GLY A 563 -1.02 2.19 -8.44
CA GLY A 563 0.26 1.52 -8.18
C GLY A 563 0.10 0.04 -7.85
N LEU A 564 1.20 -0.72 -7.82
CA LEU A 564 1.17 -2.17 -7.55
C LEU A 564 0.66 -2.50 -6.14
N ASN A 565 1.03 -1.70 -5.14
CA ASN A 565 0.56 -1.88 -3.76
C ASN A 565 -0.41 -0.77 -3.33
N GLU A 566 -1.11 -0.12 -4.27
CA GLU A 566 -2.05 0.98 -3.99
C GLU A 566 -1.42 2.14 -3.20
N SER A 567 -0.11 2.36 -3.40
CA SER A 567 0.68 3.39 -2.75
C SER A 567 0.45 4.80 -3.31
N PHE A 568 -0.21 4.89 -4.47
CA PHE A 568 -0.60 6.15 -5.10
C PHE A 568 -2.10 6.35 -5.05
N VAL A 569 -2.47 7.62 -5.13
CA VAL A 569 -3.86 8.07 -5.16
C VAL A 569 -4.00 9.01 -6.34
N ALA A 570 -5.06 8.82 -7.13
CA ALA A 570 -5.40 9.71 -8.24
C ALA A 570 -6.82 10.25 -8.10
N SER A 571 -7.00 11.53 -8.41
CA SER A 571 -8.30 12.20 -8.35
C SER A 571 -8.44 13.24 -9.44
N GLY A 572 -9.66 13.37 -9.96
CA GLY A 572 -10.05 14.46 -10.84
C GLY A 572 -10.31 15.74 -10.04
N SER A 573 -10.39 16.87 -10.73
CA SER A 573 -10.76 18.14 -10.10
C SER A 573 -11.65 18.94 -11.02
N GLU A 574 -12.41 19.85 -10.43
CA GLU A 574 -13.14 20.89 -11.17
C GLU A 574 -12.21 21.84 -11.92
N ASP A 575 -10.92 21.81 -11.57
CA ASP A 575 -9.84 22.55 -12.21
C ASP A 575 -9.41 22.03 -13.57
N LYS A 576 -10.08 20.98 -14.06
CA LYS A 576 -9.78 20.34 -15.35
C LYS A 576 -8.45 19.57 -15.34
N VAL A 577 -7.91 19.33 -14.15
CA VAL A 577 -6.62 18.70 -13.91
C VAL A 577 -6.85 17.41 -13.13
N VAL A 578 -6.08 16.37 -13.48
CA VAL A 578 -5.97 15.16 -12.67
C VAL A 578 -4.75 15.30 -11.76
N TYR A 579 -4.95 15.06 -10.48
CA TYR A 579 -3.91 15.11 -9.47
C TYR A 579 -3.52 13.70 -9.06
N ILE A 580 -2.22 13.49 -8.86
CA ILE A 580 -1.68 12.23 -8.33
C ILE A 580 -0.85 12.53 -7.08
N TRP A 581 -1.07 11.76 -6.03
CA TRP A 581 -0.33 11.82 -4.77
C TRP A 581 0.29 10.47 -4.45
N HIS A 582 1.33 10.50 -3.64
CA HIS A 582 1.78 9.33 -2.91
C HIS A 582 1.07 9.30 -1.56
N LEU A 583 0.65 8.13 -1.08
CA LEU A 583 -0.08 7.97 0.18
C LEU A 583 0.63 8.61 1.40
N LYS A 584 1.97 8.67 1.34
CA LYS A 584 2.82 9.26 2.39
C LYS A 584 3.06 10.78 2.27
N ARG A 585 2.56 11.46 1.23
CA ARG A 585 2.76 12.90 1.00
C ARG A 585 1.42 13.62 0.90
N GLU A 586 1.35 14.85 1.43
CA GLU A 586 0.14 15.69 1.37
C GLU A 586 0.05 16.50 0.08
N GLU A 587 1.21 16.88 -0.45
CA GLU A 587 1.32 17.64 -1.70
C GLU A 587 1.23 16.72 -2.93
N PRO A 588 0.64 17.21 -4.03
CA PRO A 588 0.53 16.45 -5.26
C PRO A 588 1.90 16.22 -5.88
N LEU A 589 2.18 14.97 -6.27
CA LEU A 589 3.37 14.60 -7.04
C LEU A 589 3.29 15.09 -8.48
N ALA A 590 2.11 14.94 -9.08
CA ALA A 590 1.89 15.29 -10.48
C ALA A 590 0.54 15.99 -10.65
N LYS A 591 0.54 16.96 -11.57
CA LYS A 591 -0.65 17.68 -12.04
C LYS A 591 -0.77 17.45 -13.54
N LEU A 592 -1.71 16.62 -13.93
CA LEU A 592 -1.94 16.24 -15.32
C LEU A 592 -2.97 17.18 -15.94
N ALA A 593 -2.48 18.14 -16.70
CA ALA A 593 -3.33 19.09 -17.42
C ALA A 593 -3.66 18.57 -18.82
N GLY A 594 -4.91 18.76 -19.24
CA GLY A 594 -5.33 18.39 -20.59
C GLY A 594 -6.82 18.53 -20.84
N HIS A 595 -7.66 18.16 -19.87
CA HIS A 595 -9.10 18.33 -20.01
C HIS A 595 -9.50 19.81 -20.10
N THR A 596 -10.63 20.07 -20.75
CA THR A 596 -11.14 21.45 -20.93
C THR A 596 -12.25 21.80 -19.95
N LYS A 597 -12.87 20.79 -19.32
CA LYS A 597 -13.87 20.91 -18.26
C LYS A 597 -13.50 20.03 -17.04
N THR A 598 -14.37 20.04 -16.04
CA THR A 598 -14.28 19.26 -14.79
C THR A 598 -13.97 17.79 -15.07
N VAL A 599 -13.13 17.18 -14.24
CA VAL A 599 -12.82 15.74 -14.32
C VAL A 599 -13.61 15.02 -13.24
N ASN A 600 -14.59 14.22 -13.67
CA ASN A 600 -15.55 13.57 -12.77
C ASN A 600 -15.03 12.24 -12.22
N CYS A 601 -14.26 11.48 -13.00
CA CYS A 601 -13.83 10.16 -12.58
C CYS A 601 -12.41 9.89 -13.05
N VAL A 602 -11.64 9.25 -12.19
CA VAL A 602 -10.30 8.76 -12.51
C VAL A 602 -10.23 7.30 -12.09
N SER A 603 -9.71 6.45 -12.97
CA SER A 603 -9.51 5.03 -12.72
C SER A 603 -8.09 4.62 -13.10
N TRP A 604 -7.39 4.04 -12.14
CA TRP A 604 -6.08 3.42 -12.36
C TRP A 604 -6.27 1.96 -12.79
N ASN A 605 -5.45 1.49 -13.74
CA ASN A 605 -5.48 0.09 -14.12
C ASN A 605 -4.84 -0.79 -13.02
N PRO A 606 -5.55 -1.82 -12.51
CA PRO A 606 -5.06 -2.65 -11.41
C PRO A 606 -3.92 -3.59 -11.80
N VAL A 607 -3.81 -3.95 -13.09
CA VAL A 607 -2.78 -4.89 -13.59
C VAL A 607 -1.61 -4.16 -14.22
N TYR A 608 -1.86 -3.01 -14.85
CA TYR A 608 -0.84 -2.19 -15.52
C TYR A 608 -0.70 -0.83 -14.82
N PRO A 609 0.20 -0.69 -13.82
CA PRO A 609 0.36 0.53 -13.02
C PRO A 609 0.77 1.77 -13.83
N SER A 610 1.26 1.59 -15.05
CA SER A 610 1.63 2.66 -15.96
C SER A 610 0.43 3.28 -16.68
N LEU A 611 -0.79 2.75 -16.52
CA LEU A 611 -1.99 3.18 -17.24
C LEU A 611 -3.05 3.77 -16.30
N LEU A 612 -3.49 4.98 -16.62
CA LEU A 612 -4.53 5.71 -15.89
C LEU A 612 -5.54 6.28 -16.89
N ALA A 613 -6.84 6.25 -16.55
CA ALA A 613 -7.90 6.83 -17.35
C ALA A 613 -8.61 7.94 -16.56
N SER A 614 -9.02 9.00 -17.24
CA SER A 614 -9.85 10.07 -16.67
C SER A 614 -11.01 10.45 -17.58
N ALA A 615 -12.18 10.64 -16.99
CA ALA A 615 -13.42 11.04 -17.66
C ALA A 615 -13.84 12.46 -17.24
N SER A 616 -14.35 13.23 -18.20
CA SER A 616 -14.65 14.66 -18.02
C SER A 616 -15.94 15.10 -18.71
N ASP A 617 -16.49 16.22 -18.24
CA ASP A 617 -17.60 16.94 -18.87
C ASP A 617 -17.26 17.52 -20.26
N ASP A 618 -16.00 17.43 -20.70
CA ASP A 618 -15.58 17.80 -22.05
C ASP A 618 -15.91 16.74 -23.12
N ALA A 619 -16.71 15.72 -22.75
CA ALA A 619 -17.07 14.58 -23.57
C ALA A 619 -15.88 13.70 -24.00
N THR A 620 -14.72 13.87 -23.34
CA THR A 620 -13.53 13.06 -23.64
C THR A 620 -13.13 12.17 -22.48
N VAL A 621 -12.53 11.04 -22.83
CA VAL A 621 -11.80 10.18 -21.89
C VAL A 621 -10.33 10.22 -22.27
N ARG A 622 -9.48 10.62 -21.32
CA ARG A 622 -8.03 10.68 -21.53
C ARG A 622 -7.36 9.48 -20.92
N ILE A 623 -6.42 8.92 -21.67
CA ILE A 623 -5.57 7.82 -21.26
C ILE A 623 -4.18 8.37 -21.03
N TRP A 624 -3.69 8.19 -19.81
CA TRP A 624 -2.40 8.66 -19.35
C TRP A 624 -1.46 7.47 -19.21
N GLY A 625 -0.22 7.67 -19.64
CA GLY A 625 0.82 6.70 -19.41
C GLY A 625 2.22 7.28 -19.50
N PRO A 626 3.24 6.41 -19.59
CA PRO A 626 4.64 6.81 -19.49
C PRO A 626 5.05 7.69 -20.66
N LYS A 627 6.04 8.55 -20.40
CA LYS A 627 6.67 9.33 -21.47
C LYS A 627 7.28 8.36 -22.48
N PRO A 628 6.96 8.45 -23.79
CA PRO A 628 7.56 7.56 -24.77
C PRO A 628 9.07 7.78 -24.80
N THR A 629 9.83 6.73 -24.49
CA THR A 629 11.29 6.67 -24.60
C THR A 629 11.68 6.60 -26.08
N GLY A 630 11.51 7.72 -26.79
CA GLY A 630 11.72 7.74 -28.24
C GLY A 630 11.53 9.06 -28.97
N SER A 631 11.33 10.19 -28.27
CA SER A 631 11.52 11.51 -28.89
C SER A 631 12.80 12.13 -28.34
N SER A 632 13.93 11.86 -29.01
CA SER A 632 14.93 12.92 -29.17
C SER A 632 14.18 14.04 -29.88
N ALA A 633 13.65 14.99 -29.10
CA ALA A 633 13.19 16.24 -29.62
C ALA A 633 14.34 16.80 -30.46
N THR A 634 14.15 16.77 -31.78
CA THR A 634 14.73 17.75 -32.67
C THR A 634 14.30 19.09 -32.12
N THR A 635 15.14 19.66 -31.26
CA THR A 635 15.16 21.10 -31.03
C THR A 635 15.40 21.72 -32.38
N GLU A 636 14.33 22.23 -32.98
CA GLU A 636 14.41 23.30 -33.97
C GLU A 636 15.31 24.37 -33.36
N SER A 637 16.52 24.41 -33.88
CA SER A 637 17.50 25.45 -33.61
C SER A 637 17.15 26.58 -34.57
N ASP A 638 16.26 27.47 -34.12
CA ASP A 638 16.25 28.82 -34.66
C ASP A 638 17.34 29.62 -33.95
N ASP A 639 18.35 29.93 -34.75
CA ASP A 639 19.51 30.75 -34.46
C ASP A 639 19.14 32.09 -33.81
N CYS A 640 19.86 32.45 -32.74
CA CYS A 640 20.44 33.79 -32.66
C CYS A 640 21.80 33.76 -31.94
N SER A 641 22.79 34.00 -32.78
CA SER A 641 24.23 34.12 -32.57
C SER A 641 24.70 35.14 -31.53
N SER A 642 25.89 34.83 -30.98
CA SER A 642 26.97 35.67 -30.42
C SER A 642 27.29 35.26 -28.98
N SER A 643 28.51 34.91 -28.58
CA SER A 643 29.83 35.12 -29.16
C SER A 643 30.80 34.07 -28.60
N SER A 644 31.69 33.63 -29.48
CA SER A 644 32.83 32.76 -29.24
C SER A 644 33.85 33.31 -28.23
N SER A 645 34.30 32.46 -27.32
CA SER A 645 35.70 32.47 -26.88
C SER A 645 36.12 31.07 -26.45
N SER A 646 36.62 30.33 -27.44
CA SER A 646 37.43 29.13 -27.25
C SER A 646 38.77 29.50 -26.61
N SER A 647 39.15 28.81 -25.55
CA SER A 647 40.56 28.63 -25.21
C SER A 647 40.78 27.17 -24.81
N SER A 648 41.44 26.47 -25.72
CA SER A 648 42.19 25.22 -25.55
C SER A 648 43.06 25.24 -24.28
N TRP A 649 43.52 24.10 -23.74
CA TRP A 649 44.76 23.46 -24.16
C TRP A 649 44.91 22.05 -23.56
N ASN A 650 45.65 21.24 -24.31
CA ASN A 650 45.89 19.81 -24.26
C ASN A 650 46.91 19.32 -23.21
N MET A 651 47.04 17.99 -23.18
CA MET A 651 48.24 17.15 -22.94
C MET A 651 48.62 16.96 -21.46
N THR A 652 48.92 15.76 -20.97
CA THR A 652 49.61 14.59 -21.58
C THR A 652 49.08 13.26 -21.05
#